data_AF-A0A8J3D3E8-F1
#
_entry.id   AF-A0A8J3D3E8-F1
#
_cell.length_a   1.000
_cell.length_b   1.000
_cell.length_c   1.000
_cell.angle_alpha   90.00
_cell.angle_beta   90.00
_cell.angle_gamma   90.00
#
_symmetry.space_group_name_H-M   'P 1'
#
loop_
_entity.id
_entity.type
_entity.pdbx_description
1 polymer ?
#
loop_
_entity_poly.entity_id
_entity_poly.type
_entity_poly.pdbx_seq_one_letter_code
_entity_poly.pdbx_strand_id
1 'polypeptide(L)'
;MRLLRAVLLSSFCLLFLSKNLLAQKSADKPNIIFILTDDQRWDALGYAGNKLIHTPEMDKLAQQGTYFKNAAVSTPICAASRATLLSGMYERSHRYSFTTGNIRNEYMETAYPRVLREAGYYTGFYGKFGVKYDNKDQLFDVYDDYDRGPFPDRRGYYYKKIGKDTVHLTRYTGQQALDFLEAAPKDKPFCLSLSFSAPHAHDSAKDQYFWQKETDNLLADTTIPKADISDDKYFNLLPKMVRDGFNRVRWYWRYDTPEKYQHSVKGYYRMIAGIDLEIAKIREQLKKTGQDKNTIIILMGDNGYFLGERQLAGKWLMYDNSIRVPLIVYDPRIDKHQDLSEMALNVDVPATIVDMAGIKAPGKWQGKSLYPLVKGSTNGLQRDTILIEHLWEFANIPPSEGVRTKDWKYMRYVNDKSIEELYSLKDDPKEINNLAGDAKYKTQLLALRKKNDELTRRFSDGNSAAPTGLMVDYIREPGNTRIRKTNPGYGWVVPDYARIQSAYQVLVSSSPGKSEQNLGDVWDSGQVRSNKSSNIGQQGAGLRPNQTYYWKVRIWDEVNRVSEYSPAQVFRTGATLDQSASPNIFEIQRIAPKSVNSAGKGNYFVDFGKDAFGTLELNYAAPKAGKLMIRLGEKLLDGKIDRKPGGTIRYQEVELAVKPGQKKYTLALPPDKRNTTGAAVLLPDSFDVIMPFRYVEIENAQSEIKAGDLRQKVFQYYFDDNLSSFTSSDTVLNQIWDLCKYSIKETTFAGLYVDGDRERIPYEADAYINQLGHYSVDREYPIGKRTIEYFMEHPTWPTEWLLHTALMVNQDYQYTGDSSLIKKYYDKIRHKTLIELAREDGLISSQTDKVNDAYMARIGFKDSTNRLKDIVDWPPAQKDTGWKLATPEGERDGHDMRPVNTVVNSFFYENMRIMAEFAKIAGKPDDQIFFEIMALKVKEAINSKLFDAKKGIYLDGEGSTHSSLHSNMLPLAFGIVRDENKKSVVDFIKSRGMASSVYGAQFLLDGLYRAGAEDYALNLMRATDDRSWYNMIRIGSTVTLEAWDMKYKPNADWNHAWGAVPANMIPRGLWGITPQTPGFGIASIKPQLGDLKSSSITVPSLKGPIKATYQRQNARNQKYTIELPANMVGEFQLTTAPEDEITLNGQKTNRAFDTLRLEPGLNEIEIRVNSF
;
A
#
# COMPACT_ATOMS: atom_id res chain seq x y z
N MET A 1 -24.65 44.24 60.21
CA MET A 1 -25.85 43.89 59.38
C MET A 1 -26.14 44.82 58.19
N ARG A 2 -25.53 46.01 58.04
CA ARG A 2 -25.76 46.88 56.85
C ARG A 2 -24.81 46.62 55.65
N LEU A 3 -23.63 46.01 55.85
CA LEU A 3 -22.72 45.66 54.74
C LEU A 3 -23.13 44.38 53.97
N LEU A 4 -23.77 43.41 54.61
CA LEU A 4 -24.17 42.14 53.95
C LEU A 4 -25.34 42.31 52.97
N ARG A 5 -26.19 43.33 53.14
CA ARG A 5 -27.29 43.62 52.20
C ARG A 5 -26.84 44.34 50.94
N ALA A 6 -25.69 45.01 50.94
CA ALA A 6 -25.16 45.71 49.76
C ALA A 6 -24.43 44.76 48.78
N VAL A 7 -23.77 43.72 49.29
CA VAL A 7 -23.02 42.73 48.47
C VAL A 7 -23.93 41.65 47.85
N LEU A 8 -25.06 41.35 48.49
CA LEU A 8 -26.08 40.44 47.94
C LEU A 8 -26.93 41.11 46.85
N LEU A 9 -27.17 42.43 46.90
CA LEU A 9 -27.85 43.15 45.81
C LEU A 9 -26.96 43.35 44.57
N SER A 10 -25.64 43.55 44.73
CA SER A 10 -24.72 43.69 43.59
C SER A 10 -24.48 42.37 42.84
N SER A 11 -24.42 41.24 43.56
CA SER A 11 -24.26 39.91 42.95
C SER A 11 -25.54 39.43 42.24
N PHE A 12 -26.72 39.81 42.73
CA PHE A 12 -27.99 39.50 42.05
C PHE A 12 -28.18 40.34 40.77
N CYS A 13 -27.73 41.61 40.76
CA CYS A 13 -27.71 42.42 39.54
C CYS A 13 -26.71 41.94 38.48
N LEU A 14 -25.54 41.41 38.87
CA LEU A 14 -24.54 40.85 37.93
C LEU A 14 -24.98 39.51 37.30
N LEU A 15 -25.77 38.70 38.01
CA LEU A 15 -26.38 37.47 37.48
C LEU A 15 -27.59 37.73 36.57
N PHE A 16 -28.33 38.82 36.79
CA PHE A 16 -29.39 39.26 35.88
C PHE A 16 -28.85 40.02 34.65
N LEU A 17 -27.74 40.77 34.78
CA LEU A 17 -27.08 41.37 33.61
C LEU A 17 -26.41 40.32 32.70
N SER A 18 -25.83 39.25 33.25
CA SER A 18 -25.20 38.19 32.44
C SER A 18 -26.22 37.30 31.69
N LYS A 19 -27.41 37.04 32.27
CA LYS A 19 -28.52 36.39 31.55
C LYS A 19 -29.15 37.28 30.48
N ASN A 20 -29.28 38.59 30.74
CA ASN A 20 -29.77 39.53 29.73
C ASN A 20 -28.75 39.78 28.59
N LEU A 21 -27.44 39.76 28.86
CA LEU A 21 -26.42 39.83 27.81
C LEU A 21 -26.36 38.57 26.93
N LEU A 22 -26.67 37.39 27.45
CA LEU A 22 -26.79 36.15 26.65
C LEU A 22 -28.10 36.08 25.87
N ALA A 23 -29.22 36.56 26.43
CA ALA A 23 -30.50 36.65 25.72
C ALA A 23 -30.50 37.74 24.63
N GLN A 24 -29.83 38.88 24.87
CA GLN A 24 -29.71 39.96 23.89
C GLN A 24 -28.78 39.59 22.72
N LYS A 25 -27.84 38.65 22.90
CA LYS A 25 -26.97 38.12 21.83
C LYS A 25 -27.67 37.17 20.87
N SER A 26 -28.81 36.58 21.25
CA SER A 26 -29.63 35.73 20.38
C SER A 26 -30.30 36.56 19.27
N ALA A 27 -30.67 37.81 19.57
CA ALA A 27 -31.40 38.69 18.66
C ALA A 27 -30.60 39.18 17.43
N ASP A 28 -29.26 39.04 17.43
CA ASP A 28 -28.39 39.51 16.34
C ASP A 28 -28.08 38.45 15.26
N LYS A 29 -28.39 37.17 15.49
CA LYS A 29 -28.07 36.09 14.53
C LYS A 29 -29.23 35.88 13.55
N PRO A 30 -28.98 35.81 12.22
CA PRO A 30 -30.04 35.56 11.25
C PRO A 30 -30.55 34.14 11.29
N ASN A 31 -31.81 33.97 10.90
CA ASN A 31 -32.29 32.67 10.42
C ASN A 31 -31.83 32.45 8.98
N ILE A 32 -31.59 31.20 8.60
CA ILE A 32 -31.10 30.86 7.26
C ILE A 32 -31.99 29.78 6.66
N ILE A 33 -32.51 30.02 5.46
CA ILE A 33 -33.15 29.00 4.62
C ILE A 33 -32.26 28.77 3.40
N PHE A 34 -31.80 27.53 3.22
CA PHE A 34 -31.09 27.11 2.03
C PHE A 34 -31.98 26.23 1.16
N ILE A 35 -32.30 26.70 -0.04
CA ILE A 35 -33.15 26.03 -1.01
C ILE A 35 -32.26 25.48 -2.13
N LEU A 36 -32.32 24.17 -2.34
CA LEU A 36 -31.59 23.47 -3.39
C LEU A 36 -32.58 22.73 -4.29
N THR A 37 -32.48 22.96 -5.60
CA THR A 37 -33.30 22.28 -6.62
C THR A 37 -32.44 21.29 -7.42
N ASP A 38 -33.01 20.16 -7.84
CA ASP A 38 -32.30 19.14 -8.61
C ASP A 38 -32.42 19.41 -10.12
N ASP A 39 -31.32 19.42 -10.87
CA ASP A 39 -31.32 19.65 -12.33
C ASP A 39 -31.72 21.07 -12.81
N GLN A 40 -31.78 22.09 -11.94
CA GLN A 40 -32.11 23.46 -12.38
C GLN A 40 -30.90 24.19 -13.00
N ARG A 41 -30.89 24.33 -14.32
CA ARG A 41 -29.92 25.17 -15.07
C ARG A 41 -30.14 26.68 -14.87
N TRP A 42 -29.07 27.47 -15.01
CA TRP A 42 -29.02 28.92 -14.72
C TRP A 42 -30.06 29.78 -15.44
N ASP A 43 -30.44 29.43 -16.67
CA ASP A 43 -31.43 30.16 -17.48
C ASP A 43 -32.84 29.59 -17.32
N ALA A 44 -33.07 28.58 -16.47
CA ALA A 44 -34.40 28.15 -16.05
C ALA A 44 -34.91 29.04 -14.90
N LEU A 45 -34.84 30.36 -15.12
CA LEU A 45 -35.22 31.44 -14.20
C LEU A 45 -35.69 32.65 -15.03
N GLY A 46 -36.84 33.23 -14.70
CA GLY A 46 -37.41 34.37 -15.43
C GLY A 46 -36.50 35.60 -15.39
N TYR A 47 -35.92 35.88 -14.22
CA TYR A 47 -34.94 36.96 -14.00
C TYR A 47 -33.67 36.81 -14.88
N ALA A 48 -33.32 35.59 -15.28
CA ALA A 48 -32.20 35.34 -16.19
C ALA A 48 -32.56 35.59 -17.67
N GLY A 49 -33.78 36.03 -17.97
CA GLY A 49 -34.25 36.42 -19.31
C GLY A 49 -35.02 35.33 -20.06
N ASN A 50 -35.33 34.19 -19.42
CA ASN A 50 -36.12 33.14 -20.04
C ASN A 50 -37.61 33.49 -20.00
N LYS A 51 -38.21 33.65 -21.18
CA LYS A 51 -39.61 34.08 -21.33
C LYS A 51 -40.63 32.94 -21.22
N LEU A 52 -40.17 31.68 -21.22
CA LEU A 52 -41.04 30.50 -21.17
C LEU A 52 -41.25 29.99 -19.74
N ILE A 53 -40.29 30.23 -18.85
CA ILE A 53 -40.36 29.82 -17.46
C ILE A 53 -41.23 30.80 -16.64
N HIS A 54 -41.91 30.30 -15.63
CA HIS A 54 -42.74 31.10 -14.72
C HIS A 54 -42.24 30.95 -13.28
N THR A 55 -41.45 31.92 -12.81
CA THR A 55 -40.81 31.92 -11.48
C THR A 55 -40.93 33.27 -10.76
N PRO A 56 -42.14 33.85 -10.62
CA PRO A 56 -42.30 35.21 -10.09
C PRO A 56 -41.72 35.40 -8.67
N GLU A 57 -41.69 34.39 -7.81
CA GLU A 57 -41.11 34.53 -6.48
C GLU A 57 -39.59 34.41 -6.45
N MET A 58 -39.00 33.49 -7.20
CA MET A 58 -37.55 33.44 -7.38
C MET A 58 -37.05 34.72 -8.04
N ASP A 59 -37.80 35.27 -9.02
CA ASP A 59 -37.47 36.53 -9.68
C ASP A 59 -37.49 37.70 -8.69
N LYS A 60 -38.47 37.75 -7.78
CA LYS A 60 -38.49 38.74 -6.69
C LYS A 60 -37.30 38.58 -5.75
N LEU A 61 -36.91 37.34 -5.39
CA LEU A 61 -35.72 37.11 -4.56
C LEU A 61 -34.45 37.63 -5.25
N ALA A 62 -34.32 37.44 -6.57
CA ALA A 62 -33.20 37.96 -7.34
C ALA A 62 -33.22 39.50 -7.43
N GLN A 63 -34.38 40.10 -7.73
CA GLN A 63 -34.57 41.57 -7.79
C GLN A 63 -34.30 42.28 -6.47
N GLN A 64 -34.60 41.63 -5.34
CA GLN A 64 -34.45 42.20 -4.01
C GLN A 64 -33.14 41.79 -3.34
N GLY A 65 -32.42 40.82 -3.88
CA GLY A 65 -31.20 40.27 -3.32
C GLY A 65 -29.99 40.43 -4.23
N THR A 66 -29.02 39.54 -4.04
CA THR A 66 -27.82 39.41 -4.87
C THR A 66 -27.98 38.21 -5.81
N TYR A 67 -27.89 38.44 -7.13
CA TYR A 67 -27.91 37.40 -8.16
C TYR A 67 -26.51 37.19 -8.74
N PHE A 68 -26.03 35.94 -8.76
CA PHE A 68 -24.73 35.59 -9.31
C PHE A 68 -24.86 35.06 -10.75
N LYS A 69 -24.53 35.90 -11.73
CA LYS A 69 -24.69 35.59 -13.16
C LYS A 69 -23.88 34.38 -13.60
N ASN A 70 -22.67 34.21 -13.08
CA ASN A 70 -21.75 33.15 -13.48
C ASN A 70 -21.65 32.03 -12.43
N ALA A 71 -22.73 31.79 -11.69
CA ALA A 71 -22.78 30.70 -10.73
C ALA A 71 -22.68 29.33 -11.41
N ALA A 72 -21.88 28.44 -10.82
CA ALA A 72 -21.63 27.11 -11.33
C ALA A 72 -21.48 26.10 -10.19
N VAL A 73 -21.53 24.82 -10.52
CA VAL A 73 -21.15 23.73 -9.64
C VAL A 73 -19.75 23.26 -10.00
N SER A 74 -18.94 22.91 -8.99
CA SER A 74 -17.65 22.27 -9.21
C SER A 74 -17.81 20.89 -9.85
N THR A 75 -18.95 20.22 -9.63
CA THR A 75 -19.28 18.93 -10.23
C THR A 75 -20.75 18.82 -10.64
N PRO A 76 -21.07 18.43 -11.89
CA PRO A 76 -22.44 18.31 -12.37
C PRO A 76 -23.05 16.92 -12.09
N ILE A 77 -22.78 16.37 -10.90
CA ILE A 77 -23.40 15.15 -10.38
C ILE A 77 -24.16 15.50 -9.11
N CYS A 78 -25.47 15.29 -9.03
CA CYS A 78 -26.22 15.68 -7.82
C CYS A 78 -25.68 15.05 -6.53
N ALA A 79 -25.28 13.77 -6.54
CA ALA A 79 -24.69 13.11 -5.36
C ALA A 79 -23.35 13.75 -4.93
N ALA A 80 -22.44 14.00 -5.87
CA ALA A 80 -21.14 14.62 -5.55
C ALA A 80 -21.28 16.11 -5.21
N SER A 81 -22.14 16.84 -5.93
CA SER A 81 -22.42 18.26 -5.68
C SER A 81 -23.04 18.48 -4.29
N ARG A 82 -23.96 17.60 -3.87
CA ARG A 82 -24.53 17.61 -2.51
C ARG A 82 -23.47 17.26 -1.46
N ALA A 83 -22.58 16.31 -1.73
CA ALA A 83 -21.44 16.04 -0.85
C ALA A 83 -20.50 17.25 -0.74
N THR A 84 -20.25 17.97 -1.83
CA THR A 84 -19.51 19.25 -1.83
C THR A 84 -20.21 20.32 -1.00
N LEU A 85 -21.54 20.47 -1.14
CA LEU A 85 -22.35 21.39 -0.35
C LEU A 85 -22.39 21.03 1.14
N LEU A 86 -22.35 19.75 1.50
CA LEU A 86 -22.35 19.38 2.92
C LEU A 86 -20.96 19.61 3.53
N SER A 87 -19.91 19.14 2.86
CA SER A 87 -18.54 19.08 3.40
C SER A 87 -17.69 20.34 3.18
N GLY A 88 -18.06 21.21 2.23
CA GLY A 88 -17.22 22.32 1.79
C GLY A 88 -15.97 21.90 0.99
N MET A 89 -15.94 20.66 0.47
CA MET A 89 -14.81 20.05 -0.24
C MET A 89 -15.17 19.69 -1.70
N TYR A 90 -14.19 19.74 -2.61
CA TYR A 90 -14.36 19.30 -4.01
C TYR A 90 -14.56 17.77 -4.12
N GLU A 91 -15.13 17.31 -5.23
CA GLU A 91 -15.36 15.87 -5.51
C GLU A 91 -14.07 15.06 -5.41
N ARG A 92 -12.96 15.59 -5.94
CA ARG A 92 -11.66 14.92 -5.87
C ARG A 92 -11.09 14.74 -4.47
N SER A 93 -11.53 15.55 -3.50
CA SER A 93 -11.19 15.35 -2.09
C SER A 93 -12.00 14.20 -1.52
N HIS A 94 -13.33 14.29 -1.58
CA HIS A 94 -14.19 13.36 -0.85
C HIS A 94 -14.47 12.04 -1.59
N ARG A 95 -14.20 11.96 -2.90
CA ARG A 95 -14.36 10.78 -3.78
C ARG A 95 -15.69 10.06 -3.61
N TYR A 96 -16.77 10.82 -3.46
CA TYR A 96 -18.11 10.29 -3.24
C TYR A 96 -18.93 10.41 -4.53
N SER A 97 -19.57 9.32 -4.95
CA SER A 97 -20.44 9.25 -6.13
C SER A 97 -21.54 8.19 -5.94
N PHE A 98 -22.38 7.96 -6.96
CA PHE A 98 -23.52 7.03 -6.86
C PHE A 98 -23.14 5.58 -6.51
N THR A 99 -21.96 5.13 -6.97
CA THR A 99 -21.51 3.74 -6.86
C THR A 99 -20.52 3.52 -5.72
N THR A 100 -20.28 4.53 -4.88
CA THR A 100 -19.44 4.39 -3.68
C THR A 100 -20.28 4.02 -2.46
N GLY A 101 -19.60 3.53 -1.41
CA GLY A 101 -20.19 3.42 -0.07
C GLY A 101 -20.43 4.78 0.58
N ASN A 102 -20.60 4.79 1.91
CA ASN A 102 -20.82 6.03 2.67
C ASN A 102 -19.72 7.05 2.42
N ILE A 103 -20.07 8.34 2.45
CA ILE A 103 -19.07 9.40 2.52
C ILE A 103 -18.25 9.23 3.81
N ARG A 104 -16.94 9.54 3.78
CA ARG A 104 -16.08 9.37 4.96
C ARG A 104 -16.52 10.32 6.08
N ASN A 105 -16.54 9.81 7.32
CA ASN A 105 -16.94 10.58 8.50
C ASN A 105 -16.12 11.86 8.66
N GLU A 106 -14.82 11.83 8.38
CA GLU A 106 -13.93 13.01 8.46
C GLU A 106 -14.37 14.22 7.60
N TYR A 107 -15.13 13.99 6.53
CA TYR A 107 -15.71 15.07 5.71
C TYR A 107 -17.07 15.56 6.26
N MET A 108 -17.77 14.72 7.02
CA MET A 108 -19.07 15.05 7.61
C MET A 108 -18.96 15.62 9.02
N GLU A 109 -17.86 15.36 9.73
CA GLU A 109 -17.54 15.95 11.04
C GLU A 109 -17.45 17.48 10.99
N THR A 110 -17.12 18.02 9.83
CA THR A 110 -17.06 19.47 9.58
C THR A 110 -18.15 19.93 8.63
N ALA A 111 -19.23 19.15 8.44
CA ALA A 111 -20.32 19.56 7.56
C ALA A 111 -21.04 20.81 8.08
N TYR A 112 -21.48 21.70 7.20
CA TYR A 112 -22.07 23.00 7.61
C TYR A 112 -23.27 22.88 8.57
N PRO A 113 -24.18 21.89 8.47
CA PRO A 113 -25.32 21.79 9.39
C PRO A 113 -24.85 21.44 10.79
N ARG A 114 -23.84 20.56 10.91
CA ARG A 114 -23.23 20.22 12.19
C ARG A 114 -22.53 21.42 12.81
N VAL A 115 -21.73 22.15 12.03
CA VAL A 115 -21.04 23.36 12.49
C VAL A 115 -22.04 24.41 13.01
N LEU A 116 -23.17 24.60 12.33
CA LEU A 116 -24.24 25.50 12.79
C LEU A 116 -24.91 25.01 14.07
N ARG A 117 -25.22 23.70 14.15
CA ARG A 117 -25.84 23.09 15.32
C ARG A 117 -24.95 23.24 16.56
N GLU A 118 -23.67 22.95 16.42
CA GLU A 118 -22.68 23.14 17.49
C GLU A 118 -22.56 24.62 17.91
N ALA A 119 -22.84 25.57 16.99
CA ALA A 119 -22.90 27.00 17.27
C ALA A 119 -24.26 27.50 17.81
N GLY A 120 -25.19 26.59 18.11
CA GLY A 120 -26.46 26.86 18.78
C GLY A 120 -27.66 27.10 17.86
N TYR A 121 -27.54 26.84 16.55
CA TYR A 121 -28.68 26.90 15.64
C TYR A 121 -29.57 25.66 15.78
N TYR A 122 -30.88 25.85 15.64
CA TYR A 122 -31.81 24.76 15.42
C TYR A 122 -31.79 24.34 13.94
N THR A 123 -31.37 23.11 13.63
CA THR A 123 -31.12 22.69 12.25
C THR A 123 -32.17 21.72 11.71
N GLY A 124 -32.70 22.02 10.52
CA GLY A 124 -33.73 21.23 9.85
C GLY A 124 -33.35 20.82 8.42
N PHE A 125 -33.73 19.62 7.99
CA PHE A 125 -33.54 19.16 6.61
C PHE A 125 -34.76 18.41 6.05
N TYR A 126 -35.25 18.82 4.89
CA TYR A 126 -36.35 18.12 4.21
C TYR A 126 -36.10 17.94 2.72
N GLY A 127 -36.37 16.73 2.23
CA GLY A 127 -36.26 16.37 0.82
C GLY A 127 -35.06 15.47 0.52
N LYS A 128 -34.48 15.62 -0.66
CA LYS A 128 -33.45 14.71 -1.16
C LYS A 128 -32.09 14.99 -0.52
N PHE A 129 -31.63 14.13 0.39
CA PHE A 129 -30.27 14.29 0.95
C PHE A 129 -29.19 13.94 -0.08
N GLY A 130 -29.38 12.87 -0.86
CA GLY A 130 -28.53 12.50 -2.00
C GLY A 130 -27.13 11.97 -1.63
N VAL A 131 -26.79 11.90 -0.34
CA VAL A 131 -25.51 11.39 0.18
C VAL A 131 -25.75 10.24 1.16
N LYS A 132 -25.06 9.11 0.99
CA LYS A 132 -25.12 7.99 1.95
C LYS A 132 -24.27 8.34 3.18
N TYR A 133 -24.95 8.53 4.31
CA TYR A 133 -24.35 8.83 5.60
C TYR A 133 -25.30 8.38 6.71
N ASP A 134 -24.80 7.62 7.68
CA ASP A 134 -25.63 6.97 8.68
C ASP A 134 -25.97 7.90 9.86
N ASN A 135 -25.05 8.80 10.24
CA ASN A 135 -25.19 9.63 11.45
C ASN A 135 -25.84 10.99 11.19
N LYS A 136 -26.98 11.03 10.47
CA LYS A 136 -27.67 12.28 10.10
C LYS A 136 -28.23 13.03 11.32
N ASP A 137 -28.52 12.31 12.41
CA ASP A 137 -28.90 12.83 13.71
C ASP A 137 -27.83 13.76 14.32
N GLN A 138 -26.56 13.61 13.94
CA GLN A 138 -25.49 14.53 14.30
C GLN A 138 -25.49 15.83 13.48
N LEU A 139 -26.20 15.87 12.35
CA LEU A 139 -26.26 17.03 11.45
C LEU A 139 -27.50 17.90 11.70
N PHE A 140 -28.65 17.27 11.97
CA PHE A 140 -29.95 17.93 12.01
C PHE A 140 -30.72 17.61 13.30
N ASP A 141 -31.36 18.62 13.90
CA ASP A 141 -32.28 18.41 15.03
C ASP A 141 -33.57 17.72 14.57
N VAL A 142 -34.05 18.06 13.38
CA VAL A 142 -35.22 17.43 12.74
C VAL A 142 -34.96 17.22 11.24
N TYR A 143 -35.35 16.06 10.71
CA TYR A 143 -35.19 15.79 9.28
C TYR A 143 -36.17 14.74 8.76
N ASP A 144 -36.49 14.83 7.46
CA ASP A 144 -37.12 13.75 6.67
C ASP A 144 -36.37 13.68 5.32
N ASP A 145 -35.62 12.60 5.12
CA ASP A 145 -34.82 12.32 3.90
C ASP A 145 -35.64 11.46 2.95
N TYR A 146 -35.95 11.99 1.77
CA TYR A 146 -36.71 11.31 0.74
C TYR A 146 -36.36 11.82 -0.66
N ASP A 147 -36.39 10.92 -1.63
CA ASP A 147 -36.31 11.26 -3.06
C ASP A 147 -37.51 10.65 -3.80
N ARG A 148 -37.50 10.66 -5.12
CA ARG A 148 -38.49 9.97 -5.95
C ARG A 148 -38.59 8.49 -5.58
N GLY A 149 -39.82 8.00 -5.53
CA GLY A 149 -40.12 6.60 -5.24
C GLY A 149 -39.71 5.64 -6.38
N PRO A 150 -39.60 4.33 -6.12
CA PRO A 150 -39.14 3.34 -7.09
C PRO A 150 -40.16 3.00 -8.20
N PHE A 151 -41.35 3.60 -8.17
CA PHE A 151 -42.45 3.29 -9.09
C PHE A 151 -42.17 3.80 -10.52
N PRO A 152 -42.40 3.03 -11.59
CA PRO A 152 -42.09 3.43 -12.97
C PRO A 152 -43.15 4.38 -13.59
N ASP A 153 -43.86 5.17 -12.77
CA ASP A 153 -44.93 6.07 -13.19
C ASP A 153 -45.04 7.29 -12.26
N ARG A 154 -46.16 8.04 -12.34
CA ARG A 154 -46.42 9.25 -11.55
C ARG A 154 -46.24 9.04 -10.04
N ARG A 155 -46.44 7.83 -9.51
CA ARG A 155 -46.23 7.52 -8.09
C ARG A 155 -44.79 7.78 -7.64
N GLY A 156 -43.82 7.84 -8.55
CA GLY A 156 -42.45 8.29 -8.25
C GLY A 156 -42.40 9.66 -7.58
N TYR A 157 -43.30 10.58 -7.94
CA TYR A 157 -43.42 11.90 -7.32
C TYR A 157 -44.64 12.05 -6.39
N TYR A 158 -45.54 11.07 -6.36
CA TYR A 158 -46.81 11.10 -5.63
C TYR A 158 -46.94 9.88 -4.71
N TYR A 159 -46.24 9.91 -3.57
CA TYR A 159 -46.34 8.83 -2.57
C TYR A 159 -46.32 9.30 -1.12
N LYS A 160 -45.80 10.52 -0.83
CA LYS A 160 -45.93 11.16 0.49
C LYS A 160 -47.33 11.76 0.65
N LYS A 161 -47.78 11.88 1.91
CA LYS A 161 -49.13 12.36 2.24
C LYS A 161 -49.10 13.61 3.09
N ILE A 162 -50.07 14.49 2.88
CA ILE A 162 -50.45 15.57 3.80
C ILE A 162 -51.88 15.26 4.26
N GLY A 163 -52.06 14.94 5.55
CA GLY A 163 -53.32 14.38 6.02
C GLY A 163 -53.65 13.07 5.30
N LYS A 164 -54.77 13.03 4.57
CA LYS A 164 -55.19 11.86 3.77
C LYS A 164 -54.77 11.93 2.30
N ASP A 165 -54.29 13.08 1.83
CA ASP A 165 -54.03 13.34 0.42
C ASP A 165 -52.60 12.97 0.04
N THR A 166 -52.44 12.13 -0.98
CA THR A 166 -51.14 11.87 -1.60
C THR A 166 -50.78 13.03 -2.53
N VAL A 167 -49.68 13.72 -2.23
CA VAL A 167 -49.29 14.95 -2.90
C VAL A 167 -47.97 14.79 -3.65
N HIS A 168 -47.69 15.74 -4.55
CA HIS A 168 -46.38 15.83 -5.21
C HIS A 168 -45.28 16.10 -4.16
N LEU A 169 -44.08 15.52 -4.34
CA LEU A 169 -42.97 15.73 -3.40
C LEU A 169 -42.64 17.20 -3.15
N THR A 170 -42.67 18.06 -4.18
CA THR A 170 -42.51 19.52 -4.03
C THR A 170 -43.50 20.11 -3.02
N ARG A 171 -44.78 19.74 -3.10
CA ARG A 171 -45.81 20.21 -2.17
C ARG A 171 -45.54 19.70 -0.75
N TYR A 172 -45.12 18.45 -0.63
CA TYR A 172 -44.77 17.85 0.65
C TYR A 172 -43.57 18.57 1.28
N THR A 173 -42.48 18.81 0.54
CA THR A 173 -41.32 19.58 1.02
C THR A 173 -41.70 21.00 1.42
N GLY A 174 -42.55 21.67 0.65
CA GLY A 174 -43.10 22.98 1.01
C GLY A 174 -43.89 22.94 2.32
N GLN A 175 -44.74 21.93 2.52
CA GLN A 175 -45.48 21.77 3.77
C GLN A 175 -44.56 21.51 4.97
N GLN A 176 -43.55 20.64 4.83
CA GLN A 176 -42.57 20.41 5.90
C GLN A 176 -41.82 21.69 6.30
N ALA A 177 -41.54 22.58 5.33
CA ALA A 177 -40.97 23.89 5.63
C ALA A 177 -41.92 24.77 6.46
N LEU A 178 -43.21 24.79 6.13
CA LEU A 178 -44.22 25.54 6.89
C LEU A 178 -44.34 25.02 8.32
N ASP A 179 -44.42 23.70 8.48
CA ASP A 179 -44.53 23.03 9.78
C ASP A 179 -43.27 23.30 10.63
N PHE A 180 -42.08 23.28 10.03
CA PHE A 180 -40.84 23.64 10.70
C PHE A 180 -40.83 25.09 11.19
N LEU A 181 -41.26 26.05 10.35
CA LEU A 181 -41.28 27.48 10.72
C LEU A 181 -42.24 27.77 11.88
N GLU A 182 -43.30 26.99 12.00
CA GLU A 182 -44.23 27.06 13.13
C GLU A 182 -43.61 26.47 14.40
N ALA A 183 -43.02 25.27 14.30
CA ALA A 183 -42.49 24.51 15.43
C ALA A 183 -41.11 24.97 15.93
N ALA A 184 -40.32 25.68 15.11
CA ALA A 184 -38.97 26.09 15.48
C ALA A 184 -38.94 26.94 16.77
N PRO A 185 -38.01 26.66 17.72
CA PRO A 185 -37.88 27.41 18.96
C PRO A 185 -37.68 28.90 18.71
N LYS A 186 -38.46 29.75 19.38
CA LYS A 186 -38.43 31.21 19.16
C LYS A 186 -37.24 31.90 19.81
N ASP A 187 -36.52 31.22 20.70
CA ASP A 187 -35.35 31.72 21.43
C ASP A 187 -34.01 31.38 20.74
N LYS A 188 -34.03 30.63 19.64
CA LYS A 188 -32.85 30.20 18.89
C LYS A 188 -32.94 30.60 17.41
N PRO A 189 -31.83 30.96 16.76
CA PRO A 189 -31.81 31.06 15.30
C PRO A 189 -31.91 29.66 14.69
N PHE A 190 -32.48 29.56 13.49
CA PHE A 190 -32.58 28.28 12.78
C PHE A 190 -31.83 28.28 11.44
N CYS A 191 -31.43 27.08 11.01
CA CYS A 191 -31.01 26.82 9.64
C CYS A 191 -31.87 25.70 9.04
N LEU A 192 -32.67 26.03 8.03
CA LEU A 192 -33.55 25.10 7.34
C LEU A 192 -33.03 24.83 5.93
N SER A 193 -32.69 23.59 5.64
CA SER A 193 -32.25 23.14 4.32
C SER A 193 -33.38 22.39 3.61
N LEU A 194 -33.82 22.91 2.47
CA LEU A 194 -34.89 22.36 1.64
C LEU A 194 -34.30 21.87 0.32
N SER A 195 -34.38 20.57 0.08
CA SER A 195 -33.81 19.93 -1.10
C SER A 195 -34.88 19.30 -1.97
N PHE A 196 -35.34 20.03 -2.97
CA PHE A 196 -36.39 19.56 -3.87
C PHE A 196 -35.83 18.53 -4.87
N SER A 197 -36.48 17.37 -4.98
CA SER A 197 -36.22 16.40 -6.07
C SER A 197 -36.65 16.91 -7.45
N ALA A 198 -37.48 17.96 -7.49
CA ALA A 198 -37.86 18.62 -8.73
C ALA A 198 -36.79 19.65 -9.14
N PRO A 199 -36.61 19.91 -10.44
CA PRO A 199 -37.28 19.31 -11.60
C PRO A 199 -36.71 17.98 -12.17
N HIS A 200 -35.96 17.17 -11.43
CA HIS A 200 -35.32 15.94 -11.97
C HIS A 200 -36.29 15.04 -12.78
N ALA A 201 -35.86 14.54 -13.94
CA ALA A 201 -36.66 13.58 -14.72
C ALA A 201 -36.75 12.21 -14.04
N HIS A 202 -37.92 11.61 -13.92
CA HIS A 202 -38.11 10.25 -13.41
C HIS A 202 -37.75 9.18 -14.44
N ASP A 203 -36.46 8.87 -14.52
CA ASP A 203 -35.86 8.05 -15.59
C ASP A 203 -36.51 6.68 -15.80
N SER A 204 -37.04 6.06 -14.74
CA SER A 204 -37.70 4.74 -14.82
C SER A 204 -39.12 4.80 -15.40
N ALA A 205 -39.70 6.00 -15.55
CA ALA A 205 -41.04 6.19 -16.06
C ALA A 205 -41.07 6.67 -17.50
N LYS A 206 -42.00 6.15 -18.30
CA LYS A 206 -42.16 6.52 -19.72
C LYS A 206 -42.36 8.03 -19.91
N ASP A 207 -43.18 8.66 -19.07
CA ASP A 207 -43.54 10.08 -19.22
C ASP A 207 -42.48 11.03 -18.66
N GLN A 208 -41.49 10.51 -17.91
CA GLN A 208 -40.33 11.21 -17.33
C GLN A 208 -40.67 12.35 -16.34
N TYR A 209 -41.48 13.35 -16.70
CA TYR A 209 -41.80 14.51 -15.87
C TYR A 209 -43.24 14.46 -15.36
N PHE A 210 -43.39 14.72 -14.07
CA PHE A 210 -44.69 14.74 -13.39
C PHE A 210 -44.78 16.04 -12.58
N TRP A 211 -45.69 16.94 -12.94
CA TRP A 211 -45.87 18.23 -12.27
C TRP A 211 -47.13 18.25 -11.39
N GLN A 212 -47.32 19.36 -10.68
CA GLN A 212 -48.46 19.63 -9.79
C GLN A 212 -49.70 20.08 -10.60
N LYS A 213 -50.90 19.82 -10.09
CA LYS A 213 -52.15 20.19 -10.80
C LYS A 213 -52.25 21.71 -11.02
N GLU A 214 -51.71 22.48 -10.09
CA GLU A 214 -51.67 23.93 -10.06
C GLU A 214 -50.89 24.52 -11.25
N THR A 215 -49.94 23.77 -11.83
CA THR A 215 -49.13 24.21 -12.97
C THR A 215 -49.53 23.53 -14.28
N ASP A 216 -50.66 22.82 -14.33
CA ASP A 216 -51.06 21.99 -15.48
C ASP A 216 -51.38 22.80 -16.75
N ASN A 217 -51.93 24.01 -16.58
CA ASN A 217 -52.26 24.90 -17.70
C ASN A 217 -51.07 25.74 -18.18
N LEU A 218 -49.97 25.79 -17.41
CA LEU A 218 -48.80 26.59 -17.77
C LEU A 218 -48.18 26.05 -19.07
N LEU A 219 -48.01 26.91 -20.08
CA LEU A 219 -47.49 26.53 -21.42
C LEU A 219 -48.35 25.51 -22.19
N ALA A 220 -49.62 25.27 -21.81
CA ALA A 220 -50.48 24.33 -22.53
C ALA A 220 -50.60 24.70 -24.02
N ASP A 221 -50.93 25.95 -24.30
CA ASP A 221 -51.10 26.50 -25.66
C ASP A 221 -49.82 27.09 -26.26
N THR A 222 -48.69 26.98 -25.56
CA THR A 222 -47.39 27.46 -26.05
C THR A 222 -46.67 26.33 -26.79
N THR A 223 -46.18 26.60 -28.00
CA THR A 223 -45.23 25.70 -28.67
C THR A 223 -43.81 26.04 -28.23
N ILE A 224 -43.12 25.08 -27.62
CA ILE A 224 -41.72 25.25 -27.20
C ILE A 224 -40.83 25.27 -28.45
N PRO A 225 -39.97 26.30 -28.64
CA PRO A 225 -39.02 26.33 -29.75
C PRO A 225 -38.04 25.17 -29.64
N LYS A 226 -37.51 24.70 -30.78
CA LYS A 226 -36.44 23.70 -30.76
C LYS A 226 -35.27 24.17 -29.90
N ALA A 227 -34.63 23.25 -29.21
CA ALA A 227 -33.45 23.55 -28.42
C ALA A 227 -32.37 24.18 -29.31
N ASP A 228 -31.67 25.16 -28.78
CA ASP A 228 -30.53 25.76 -29.45
C ASP A 228 -29.52 24.67 -29.85
N ILE A 229 -28.88 24.84 -31.01
CA ILE A 229 -27.80 23.97 -31.50
C ILE A 229 -28.12 22.47 -31.42
N SER A 230 -29.35 22.09 -31.75
CA SER A 230 -29.85 20.70 -31.74
C SER A 230 -29.66 19.94 -33.06
N ASP A 231 -29.21 20.61 -34.13
CA ASP A 231 -28.94 19.97 -35.43
C ASP A 231 -27.81 18.94 -35.37
N ASP A 232 -27.85 17.94 -36.27
CA ASP A 232 -26.86 16.85 -36.36
C ASP A 232 -25.41 17.33 -36.42
N LYS A 233 -25.16 18.46 -37.10
CA LYS A 233 -23.81 19.01 -37.24
C LYS A 233 -23.15 19.30 -35.89
N TYR A 234 -23.91 19.72 -34.87
CA TYR A 234 -23.37 20.02 -33.55
C TYR A 234 -23.13 18.75 -32.72
N PHE A 235 -24.02 17.75 -32.86
CA PHE A 235 -23.80 16.44 -32.26
C PHE A 235 -22.54 15.78 -32.83
N ASN A 236 -22.33 15.86 -34.14
CA ASN A 236 -21.19 15.25 -34.83
C ASN A 236 -19.82 15.86 -34.47
N LEU A 237 -19.79 17.08 -33.90
CA LEU A 237 -18.56 17.70 -33.38
C LEU A 237 -18.12 17.13 -32.02
N LEU A 238 -19.01 16.43 -31.30
CA LEU A 238 -18.70 15.88 -29.99
C LEU A 238 -17.71 14.70 -30.07
N PRO A 239 -16.84 14.53 -29.06
CA PRO A 239 -15.99 13.34 -28.95
C PRO A 239 -16.82 12.06 -29.03
N LYS A 240 -16.28 11.03 -29.69
CA LYS A 240 -17.00 9.77 -29.94
C LYS A 240 -17.63 9.17 -28.67
N MET A 241 -16.88 9.14 -27.57
CA MET A 241 -17.38 8.59 -26.31
C MET A 241 -18.48 9.43 -25.63
N VAL A 242 -18.61 10.71 -25.97
CA VAL A 242 -19.78 11.52 -25.55
C VAL A 242 -20.97 11.21 -26.43
N ARG A 243 -20.75 11.06 -27.75
CA ARG A 243 -21.81 10.67 -28.70
C ARG A 243 -22.41 9.30 -28.38
N ASP A 244 -21.57 8.37 -27.96
CA ASP A 244 -21.97 7.02 -27.55
C ASP A 244 -22.42 6.96 -26.07
N GLY A 245 -22.34 8.07 -25.35
CA GLY A 245 -22.55 8.15 -23.91
C GLY A 245 -24.01 8.16 -23.48
N PHE A 246 -24.21 8.05 -22.16
CA PHE A 246 -25.54 7.88 -21.57
C PHE A 246 -26.45 9.13 -21.71
N ASN A 247 -25.88 10.33 -21.92
CA ASN A 247 -26.64 11.52 -22.26
C ASN A 247 -27.39 11.40 -23.60
N ARG A 248 -26.82 10.70 -24.58
CA ARG A 248 -27.45 10.43 -25.88
C ARG A 248 -28.59 9.43 -25.72
N VAL A 249 -28.40 8.38 -24.91
CA VAL A 249 -29.46 7.43 -24.57
C VAL A 249 -30.65 8.16 -23.94
N ARG A 250 -30.37 9.05 -22.98
CA ARG A 250 -31.35 9.90 -22.31
C ARG A 250 -32.09 10.86 -23.25
N TRP A 251 -31.47 11.26 -24.36
CA TRP A 251 -32.12 12.10 -25.37
C TRP A 251 -33.24 11.33 -26.09
N TYR A 252 -33.05 10.06 -26.43
CA TYR A 252 -34.12 9.22 -27.00
C TYR A 252 -35.31 9.00 -26.06
N TRP A 253 -35.08 9.12 -24.75
CA TRP A 253 -36.17 9.02 -23.78
C TRP A 253 -37.03 10.29 -23.72
N ARG A 254 -36.48 11.46 -24.08
CA ARG A 254 -37.11 12.76 -23.79
C ARG A 254 -37.35 13.66 -25.00
N TYR A 255 -36.53 13.59 -26.05
CA TYR A 255 -36.40 14.68 -27.02
C TYR A 255 -36.27 14.25 -28.49
N ASP A 256 -36.26 12.95 -28.79
CA ASP A 256 -36.10 12.42 -30.18
C ASP A 256 -37.32 12.64 -31.09
N THR A 257 -38.47 12.97 -30.51
CA THR A 257 -39.71 13.29 -31.25
C THR A 257 -40.24 14.65 -30.80
N PRO A 258 -40.93 15.40 -31.68
CA PRO A 258 -41.56 16.67 -31.30
C PRO A 258 -42.47 16.55 -30.07
N GLU A 259 -43.25 15.47 -29.97
CA GLU A 259 -44.21 15.24 -28.88
C GLU A 259 -43.50 15.06 -27.54
N LYS A 260 -42.49 14.18 -27.49
CA LYS A 260 -41.68 14.00 -26.28
C LYS A 260 -40.95 15.28 -25.90
N TYR A 261 -40.43 16.02 -26.89
CA TYR A 261 -39.75 17.29 -26.65
C TYR A 261 -40.68 18.33 -26.02
N GLN A 262 -41.87 18.53 -26.60
CA GLN A 262 -42.88 19.44 -26.05
C GLN A 262 -43.30 19.02 -24.63
N HIS A 263 -43.58 17.74 -24.40
CA HIS A 263 -43.97 17.24 -23.08
C HIS A 263 -42.87 17.42 -22.03
N SER A 264 -41.64 17.03 -22.36
CA SER A 264 -40.53 17.01 -21.42
C SER A 264 -40.09 18.42 -21.02
N VAL A 265 -39.96 19.35 -21.97
CA VAL A 265 -39.54 20.72 -21.65
C VAL A 265 -40.64 21.48 -20.91
N LYS A 266 -41.92 21.31 -21.28
CA LYS A 266 -43.05 21.87 -20.52
C LYS A 266 -43.08 21.30 -19.11
N GLY A 267 -42.94 19.98 -18.97
CA GLY A 267 -42.93 19.31 -17.67
C GLY A 267 -41.81 19.80 -16.75
N TYR A 268 -40.60 19.95 -17.28
CA TYR A 268 -39.45 20.53 -16.57
C TYR A 268 -39.77 21.94 -16.04
N TYR A 269 -40.29 22.84 -16.89
CA TYR A 269 -40.67 24.20 -16.46
C TYR A 269 -41.84 24.23 -15.48
N ARG A 270 -42.85 23.37 -15.65
CA ARG A 270 -44.00 23.24 -14.74
C ARG A 270 -43.61 22.74 -13.35
N MET A 271 -42.60 21.89 -13.26
CA MET A 271 -42.07 21.41 -11.98
C MET A 271 -41.31 22.53 -11.24
N ILE A 272 -40.51 23.34 -11.94
CA ILE A 272 -39.83 24.52 -11.36
C ILE A 272 -40.86 25.55 -10.88
N ALA A 273 -41.88 25.86 -11.69
CA ALA A 273 -42.97 26.75 -11.28
C ALA A 273 -43.68 26.22 -10.02
N GLY A 274 -43.79 24.90 -9.88
CA GLY A 274 -44.30 24.26 -8.67
C GLY A 274 -43.44 24.51 -7.41
N ILE A 275 -42.12 24.66 -7.56
CA ILE A 275 -41.21 25.03 -6.46
C ILE A 275 -41.41 26.51 -6.11
N ASP A 276 -41.54 27.37 -7.12
CA ASP A 276 -41.80 28.81 -6.94
C ASP A 276 -43.08 29.07 -6.11
N LEU A 277 -44.15 28.30 -6.36
CA LEU A 277 -45.39 28.35 -5.56
C LEU A 277 -45.16 28.01 -4.08
N GLU A 278 -44.28 27.06 -3.76
CA GLU A 278 -43.96 26.74 -2.37
C GLU A 278 -43.05 27.78 -1.72
N ILE A 279 -42.13 28.39 -2.48
CA ILE A 279 -41.34 29.54 -2.02
C ILE A 279 -42.27 30.71 -1.65
N ALA A 280 -43.32 30.96 -2.44
CA ALA A 280 -44.33 31.97 -2.14
C ALA A 280 -44.95 31.75 -0.75
N LYS A 281 -45.39 30.52 -0.47
CA LYS A 281 -46.01 30.13 0.81
C LYS A 281 -45.03 30.26 1.96
N ILE A 282 -43.77 29.85 1.78
CA ILE A 282 -42.72 29.99 2.80
C ILE A 282 -42.49 31.46 3.14
N ARG A 283 -42.35 32.34 2.14
CA ARG A 283 -42.17 33.79 2.37
C ARG A 283 -43.39 34.42 3.05
N GLU A 284 -44.59 33.99 2.70
CA GLU A 284 -45.82 34.42 3.35
C GLU A 284 -45.86 33.98 4.82
N GLN A 285 -45.46 32.74 5.13
CA GLN A 285 -45.40 32.22 6.49
C GLN A 285 -44.35 32.93 7.34
N LEU A 286 -43.20 33.28 6.77
CA LEU A 286 -42.19 34.11 7.45
C LEU A 286 -42.77 35.47 7.84
N LYS A 287 -43.57 36.11 6.97
CA LYS A 287 -44.25 37.37 7.29
C LYS A 287 -45.30 37.17 8.39
N LYS A 288 -46.12 36.13 8.30
CA LYS A 288 -47.15 35.81 9.31
C LYS A 288 -46.55 35.56 10.69
N THR A 289 -45.37 34.97 10.75
CA THR A 289 -44.67 34.67 12.00
C THR A 289 -43.71 35.77 12.46
N GLY A 290 -43.61 36.88 11.72
CA GLY A 290 -42.71 38.01 12.03
C GLY A 290 -41.21 37.70 11.86
N GLN A 291 -40.87 36.61 11.18
CA GLN A 291 -39.49 36.14 10.97
C GLN A 291 -38.88 36.67 9.65
N ASP A 292 -39.67 37.30 8.78
CA ASP A 292 -39.24 37.74 7.44
C ASP A 292 -38.11 38.77 7.44
N LYS A 293 -38.00 39.60 8.49
CA LYS A 293 -36.97 40.65 8.58
C LYS A 293 -35.58 40.15 8.98
N ASN A 294 -35.49 38.93 9.53
CA ASN A 294 -34.23 38.35 10.00
C ASN A 294 -33.89 37.02 9.30
N THR A 295 -34.65 36.62 8.28
CA THR A 295 -34.43 35.35 7.57
C THR A 295 -33.78 35.55 6.21
N ILE A 296 -32.55 35.06 6.07
CA ILE A 296 -31.82 35.01 4.80
C ILE A 296 -32.32 33.80 4.00
N ILE A 297 -32.54 33.97 2.70
CA ILE A 297 -32.89 32.89 1.77
C ILE A 297 -31.78 32.76 0.73
N ILE A 298 -31.19 31.57 0.63
CA ILE A 298 -30.23 31.20 -0.41
C ILE A 298 -30.91 30.19 -1.32
N LEU A 299 -30.91 30.42 -2.64
CA LEU A 299 -31.43 29.48 -3.63
C LEU A 299 -30.34 29.09 -4.61
N MET A 300 -30.20 27.78 -4.85
CA MET A 300 -29.24 27.24 -5.82
C MET A 300 -29.79 25.98 -6.53
N GLY A 301 -29.29 25.68 -7.73
CA GLY A 301 -29.41 24.35 -8.35
C GLY A 301 -28.23 23.43 -7.99
N ASP A 302 -28.45 22.12 -7.86
CA ASP A 302 -27.36 21.17 -7.55
C ASP A 302 -26.50 20.78 -8.76
N ASN A 303 -27.00 21.03 -9.97
CA ASN A 303 -26.29 20.95 -11.26
C ASN A 303 -27.14 21.58 -12.38
N GLY A 304 -26.49 21.89 -13.51
CA GLY A 304 -27.18 22.27 -14.75
C GLY A 304 -27.80 21.07 -15.48
N TYR A 305 -28.42 21.30 -16.63
CA TYR A 305 -29.12 20.28 -17.40
C TYR A 305 -29.21 20.59 -18.91
N PHE A 306 -29.07 19.56 -19.74
CA PHE A 306 -29.34 19.60 -21.18
C PHE A 306 -30.84 19.37 -21.47
N LEU A 307 -31.45 20.29 -22.23
CA LEU A 307 -32.84 20.24 -22.67
C LEU A 307 -32.96 19.89 -24.15
N GLY A 308 -31.98 19.16 -24.71
CA GLY A 308 -31.94 18.77 -26.12
C GLY A 308 -30.82 19.43 -26.93
N GLU A 309 -30.08 20.39 -26.36
CA GLU A 309 -28.90 20.96 -27.04
C GLU A 309 -27.89 19.86 -27.38
N ARG A 310 -27.31 19.92 -28.59
CA ARG A 310 -26.44 18.88 -29.16
C ARG A 310 -27.05 17.48 -29.17
N GLN A 311 -28.37 17.40 -29.12
CA GLN A 311 -29.11 16.15 -28.98
C GLN A 311 -28.68 15.32 -27.75
N LEU A 312 -28.44 16.02 -26.64
CA LEU A 312 -28.14 15.45 -25.34
C LEU A 312 -29.28 15.74 -24.36
N ALA A 313 -29.40 14.88 -23.34
CA ALA A 313 -30.28 15.10 -22.19
C ALA A 313 -29.54 14.72 -20.90
N GLY A 314 -29.81 15.43 -19.81
CA GLY A 314 -29.19 15.12 -18.51
C GLY A 314 -28.05 16.06 -18.13
N LYS A 315 -27.07 15.51 -17.40
CA LYS A 315 -25.95 16.20 -16.76
C LYS A 315 -24.62 15.45 -16.98
N TRP A 316 -23.62 15.62 -16.10
CA TRP A 316 -22.30 14.94 -16.09
C TRP A 316 -21.20 15.49 -17.01
N LEU A 317 -21.53 16.26 -18.05
CA LEU A 317 -20.54 16.80 -18.98
C LEU A 317 -20.08 18.20 -18.54
N MET A 318 -18.87 18.60 -18.95
CA MET A 318 -18.28 19.89 -18.52
C MET A 318 -18.76 21.12 -19.31
N TYR A 319 -19.82 21.00 -20.11
CA TYR A 319 -20.43 22.13 -20.83
C TYR A 319 -21.20 23.04 -19.88
N ASP A 320 -21.24 24.35 -20.16
CA ASP A 320 -21.93 25.34 -19.31
C ASP A 320 -23.40 24.90 -19.05
N ASN A 321 -24.06 24.28 -20.05
CA ASN A 321 -25.38 23.62 -19.94
C ASN A 321 -25.54 22.72 -18.71
N SER A 322 -24.50 22.00 -18.32
CA SER A 322 -24.53 21.03 -17.24
C SER A 322 -23.90 21.53 -15.95
N ILE A 323 -23.05 22.57 -15.97
CA ILE A 323 -22.34 23.07 -14.78
C ILE A 323 -22.91 24.37 -14.23
N ARG A 324 -23.58 25.21 -15.03
CA ARG A 324 -24.12 26.48 -14.55
C ARG A 324 -25.50 26.30 -13.92
N VAL A 325 -25.75 27.05 -12.86
CA VAL A 325 -26.97 26.95 -12.04
C VAL A 325 -27.41 28.35 -11.60
N PRO A 326 -28.68 28.57 -11.22
CA PRO A 326 -29.05 29.81 -10.56
C PRO A 326 -28.40 29.85 -9.18
N LEU A 327 -27.98 31.03 -8.73
CA LEU A 327 -27.60 31.27 -7.34
C LEU A 327 -28.07 32.66 -6.93
N ILE A 328 -28.93 32.70 -5.92
CA ILE A 328 -29.53 33.91 -5.37
C ILE A 328 -29.29 33.93 -3.87
N VAL A 329 -28.87 35.08 -3.35
CA VAL A 329 -28.80 35.34 -1.90
C VAL A 329 -29.68 36.54 -1.59
N TYR A 330 -30.79 36.29 -0.91
CA TYR A 330 -31.68 37.33 -0.41
C TYR A 330 -31.47 37.52 1.09
N ASP A 331 -30.92 38.67 1.48
CA ASP A 331 -30.81 39.08 2.88
C ASP A 331 -31.71 40.32 3.10
N PRO A 332 -32.82 40.20 3.84
CA PRO A 332 -33.77 41.30 4.05
C PRO A 332 -33.17 42.48 4.84
N ARG A 333 -31.98 42.31 5.43
CA ARG A 333 -31.25 43.34 6.18
C ARG A 333 -30.34 44.18 5.27
N ILE A 334 -30.22 43.82 3.99
CA ILE A 334 -29.43 44.52 2.99
C ILE A 334 -30.38 45.10 1.95
N ASP A 335 -30.61 46.42 2.00
CA ASP A 335 -31.55 47.13 1.13
C ASP A 335 -30.94 47.53 -0.24
N LYS A 336 -30.06 46.68 -0.79
CA LYS A 336 -29.36 46.96 -2.05
C LYS A 336 -29.30 45.73 -2.93
N HIS A 337 -30.02 45.79 -4.05
CA HIS A 337 -29.92 44.81 -5.12
C HIS A 337 -28.52 44.82 -5.78
N GLN A 338 -28.01 43.64 -6.12
CA GLN A 338 -26.73 43.48 -6.81
C GLN A 338 -26.77 42.34 -7.83
N ASP A 339 -26.23 42.63 -9.01
CA ASP A 339 -26.00 41.67 -10.09
C ASP A 339 -24.48 41.43 -10.21
N LEU A 340 -24.00 40.28 -9.72
CA LEU A 340 -22.57 39.97 -9.67
C LEU A 340 -22.17 38.99 -10.77
N SER A 341 -21.07 39.29 -11.47
CA SER A 341 -20.49 38.41 -12.51
C SER A 341 -19.36 37.51 -11.98
N GLU A 342 -19.15 37.50 -10.67
CA GLU A 342 -18.15 36.65 -10.01
C GLU A 342 -18.46 35.16 -10.23
N MET A 343 -17.42 34.34 -10.38
CA MET A 343 -17.57 32.88 -10.47
C MET A 343 -17.80 32.28 -9.08
N ALA A 344 -19.07 32.28 -8.66
CA ALA A 344 -19.54 31.68 -7.43
C ALA A 344 -19.81 30.17 -7.63
N LEU A 345 -19.36 29.34 -6.70
CA LEU A 345 -19.45 27.89 -6.79
C LEU A 345 -20.31 27.28 -5.68
N ASN A 346 -20.83 26.07 -5.90
CA ASN A 346 -21.51 25.31 -4.84
C ASN A 346 -20.59 25.09 -3.63
N VAL A 347 -19.29 24.85 -3.83
CA VAL A 347 -18.31 24.71 -2.74
C VAL A 347 -18.17 25.97 -1.87
N ASP A 348 -18.57 27.15 -2.38
CA ASP A 348 -18.52 28.43 -1.65
C ASP A 348 -19.72 28.62 -0.71
N VAL A 349 -20.84 27.94 -0.97
CA VAL A 349 -22.10 28.11 -0.22
C VAL A 349 -21.96 27.72 1.26
N PRO A 350 -21.27 26.63 1.65
CA PRO A 350 -21.08 26.28 3.07
C PRO A 350 -20.36 27.38 3.84
N ALA A 351 -19.25 27.89 3.28
CA ALA A 351 -18.48 29.00 3.84
C ALA A 351 -19.33 30.27 3.95
N THR A 352 -20.21 30.50 2.98
CA THR A 352 -21.14 31.64 2.96
C THR A 352 -22.18 31.53 4.08
N ILE A 353 -22.77 30.35 4.28
CA ILE A 353 -23.78 30.10 5.32
C ILE A 353 -23.21 30.33 6.71
N VAL A 354 -22.03 29.78 7.01
CA VAL A 354 -21.43 29.94 8.35
C VAL A 354 -20.94 31.37 8.60
N ASP A 355 -20.46 32.07 7.56
CA ASP A 355 -20.07 33.48 7.66
C ASP A 355 -21.29 34.40 7.94
N MET A 356 -22.43 34.13 7.30
CA MET A 356 -23.70 34.80 7.63
C MET A 356 -24.13 34.59 9.09
N ALA A 357 -23.81 33.42 9.65
CA ALA A 357 -24.06 33.08 11.05
C ALA A 357 -23.00 33.66 12.03
N GLY A 358 -21.96 34.33 11.53
CA GLY A 358 -20.84 34.84 12.33
C GLY A 358 -19.89 33.76 12.84
N ILE A 359 -19.84 32.61 12.16
CA ILE A 359 -19.03 31.45 12.52
C ILE A 359 -17.84 31.35 11.56
N LYS A 360 -16.66 31.09 12.11
CA LYS A 360 -15.44 30.87 11.30
C LYS A 360 -15.55 29.53 10.57
N ALA A 361 -15.37 29.55 9.25
CA ALA A 361 -15.31 28.33 8.45
C ALA A 361 -14.18 27.39 8.91
N PRO A 362 -14.42 26.06 8.98
CA PRO A 362 -13.38 25.07 9.21
C PRO A 362 -12.21 25.21 8.24
N GLY A 363 -10.98 25.04 8.74
CA GLY A 363 -9.76 25.25 7.94
C GLY A 363 -9.56 24.27 6.77
N LYS A 364 -10.25 23.13 6.78
CA LYS A 364 -10.21 22.15 5.69
C LYS A 364 -11.04 22.58 4.47
N TRP A 365 -12.07 23.41 4.65
CA TRP A 365 -12.97 23.79 3.57
C TRP A 365 -12.24 24.52 2.44
N GLN A 366 -12.62 24.20 1.20
CA GLN A 366 -11.96 24.66 -0.02
C GLN A 366 -12.71 25.82 -0.71
N GLY A 367 -13.93 26.12 -0.28
CA GLY A 367 -14.73 27.25 -0.74
C GLY A 367 -14.39 28.57 -0.06
N LYS A 368 -14.80 29.68 -0.69
CA LYS A 368 -14.68 31.04 -0.15
C LYS A 368 -16.07 31.59 0.14
N SER A 369 -16.26 32.29 1.26
CA SER A 369 -17.54 32.96 1.53
C SER A 369 -17.86 34.01 0.47
N LEU A 370 -19.09 33.98 -0.03
CA LEU A 370 -19.67 34.98 -0.93
C LEU A 370 -20.27 36.15 -0.15
N TYR A 371 -20.48 36.03 1.16
CA TYR A 371 -21.18 37.02 1.95
C TYR A 371 -20.52 38.41 1.96
N PRO A 372 -19.18 38.55 1.94
CA PRO A 372 -18.55 39.86 1.78
C PRO A 372 -18.96 40.60 0.50
N LEU A 373 -19.20 39.87 -0.60
CA LEU A 373 -19.72 40.44 -1.85
C LEU A 373 -21.18 40.87 -1.71
N VAL A 374 -22.01 40.01 -1.10
CA VAL A 374 -23.43 40.32 -0.83
C VAL A 374 -23.57 41.60 -0.02
N LYS A 375 -22.67 41.83 0.97
CA LYS A 375 -22.61 43.07 1.76
C LYS A 375 -21.99 44.27 1.03
N GLY A 376 -21.42 44.08 -0.16
CA GLY A 376 -20.66 45.14 -0.86
C GLY A 376 -19.37 45.55 -0.15
N SER A 377 -18.83 44.67 0.72
CA SER A 377 -17.62 44.93 1.50
C SER A 377 -16.32 44.54 0.78
N THR A 378 -16.42 43.84 -0.35
CA THR A 378 -15.33 43.57 -1.29
C THR A 378 -15.86 43.65 -2.72
N ASN A 379 -14.97 43.91 -3.69
CA ASN A 379 -15.30 43.97 -5.11
C ASN A 379 -15.01 42.64 -5.86
N GLY A 380 -14.50 41.61 -5.17
CA GLY A 380 -14.25 40.31 -5.78
C GLY A 380 -13.66 39.27 -4.81
N LEU A 381 -13.65 38.00 -5.23
CA LEU A 381 -13.05 36.87 -4.49
C LEU A 381 -11.56 36.65 -4.80
N GLN A 382 -10.95 37.49 -5.65
CA GLN A 382 -9.60 37.30 -6.19
C GLN A 382 -9.42 35.90 -6.79
N ARG A 383 -10.36 35.51 -7.65
CA ARG A 383 -10.40 34.19 -8.30
C ARG A 383 -10.58 34.39 -9.80
N ASP A 384 -9.53 34.10 -10.56
CA ASP A 384 -9.48 34.22 -12.02
C ASP A 384 -9.92 32.92 -12.73
N THR A 385 -9.70 31.78 -12.07
CA THR A 385 -9.90 30.44 -12.62
C THR A 385 -10.59 29.53 -11.59
N ILE A 386 -11.57 28.75 -12.05
CA ILE A 386 -12.22 27.69 -11.27
C ILE A 386 -11.88 26.31 -11.82
N LEU A 387 -11.94 25.31 -10.95
CA LEU A 387 -11.88 23.89 -11.33
C LEU A 387 -13.31 23.37 -11.47
N ILE A 388 -13.54 22.60 -12.53
CA ILE A 388 -14.77 21.85 -12.79
C ILE A 388 -14.41 20.39 -13.06
N GLU A 389 -15.19 19.45 -12.54
CA GLU A 389 -14.86 18.04 -12.60
C GLU A 389 -16.06 17.11 -12.52
N HIS A 390 -15.85 15.90 -13.01
CA HIS A 390 -16.75 14.76 -12.91
C HIS A 390 -15.87 13.52 -12.86
N LEU A 391 -15.76 12.88 -11.69
CA LEU A 391 -14.79 11.80 -11.45
C LEU A 391 -15.44 10.43 -11.24
N TRP A 392 -16.74 10.33 -11.50
CA TRP A 392 -17.47 9.08 -11.40
C TRP A 392 -17.05 8.13 -12.53
N GLU A 393 -16.42 7.02 -12.16
CA GLU A 393 -16.07 5.95 -13.11
C GLU A 393 -17.32 5.13 -13.46
N PHE A 394 -17.87 5.38 -14.65
CA PHE A 394 -19.00 4.64 -15.21
C PHE A 394 -18.79 4.41 -16.71
N ALA A 395 -19.03 3.19 -17.19
CA ALA A 395 -18.64 2.77 -18.55
C ALA A 395 -19.16 3.69 -19.67
N ASN A 396 -20.37 4.25 -19.52
CA ASN A 396 -21.02 5.07 -20.55
C ASN A 396 -21.05 6.58 -20.21
N ILE A 397 -20.33 7.02 -19.18
CA ILE A 397 -20.20 8.43 -18.84
C ILE A 397 -18.71 8.69 -18.58
N PRO A 398 -18.00 9.32 -19.53
CA PRO A 398 -16.57 9.47 -19.39
C PRO A 398 -16.23 10.51 -18.30
N PRO A 399 -15.40 10.16 -17.30
CA PRO A 399 -14.94 11.11 -16.30
C PRO A 399 -14.12 12.22 -16.98
N SER A 400 -14.32 13.45 -16.54
CA SER A 400 -13.69 14.63 -17.14
C SER A 400 -13.34 15.67 -16.08
N GLU A 401 -12.34 16.48 -16.39
CA GLU A 401 -11.91 17.58 -15.54
C GLU A 401 -11.46 18.75 -16.40
N GLY A 402 -11.54 19.95 -15.85
CA GLY A 402 -11.22 21.15 -16.59
C GLY A 402 -11.13 22.40 -15.72
N VAL A 403 -10.70 23.47 -16.36
CA VAL A 403 -10.70 24.80 -15.76
C VAL A 403 -11.49 25.78 -16.60
N ARG A 404 -12.16 26.69 -15.90
CA ARG A 404 -12.96 27.75 -16.50
C ARG A 404 -12.50 29.09 -15.94
N THR A 405 -12.25 30.04 -16.83
CA THR A 405 -12.03 31.45 -16.50
C THR A 405 -13.25 32.25 -16.96
N LYS A 406 -13.20 33.58 -16.85
CA LYS A 406 -14.22 34.44 -17.44
C LYS A 406 -14.33 34.27 -18.96
N ASP A 407 -13.19 34.14 -19.65
CA ASP A 407 -13.11 34.23 -21.11
C ASP A 407 -12.76 32.90 -21.78
N TRP A 408 -12.30 31.90 -21.03
CA TRP A 408 -11.81 30.63 -21.57
C TRP A 408 -12.30 29.43 -20.78
N LYS A 409 -12.46 28.30 -21.46
CA LYS A 409 -12.68 27.00 -20.83
C LYS A 409 -11.79 25.94 -21.45
N TYR A 410 -11.15 25.15 -20.61
CA TYR A 410 -10.37 23.98 -20.99
C TYR A 410 -10.92 22.76 -20.26
N MET A 411 -11.02 21.63 -20.94
CA MET A 411 -11.39 20.34 -20.34
C MET A 411 -10.66 19.19 -21.03
N ARG A 412 -10.47 18.09 -20.30
CA ARG A 412 -9.96 16.82 -20.82
C ARG A 412 -10.69 15.66 -20.16
N TYR A 413 -10.54 14.47 -20.73
CA TYR A 413 -11.11 13.25 -20.16
C TYR A 413 -10.06 12.51 -19.33
N VAL A 414 -10.46 12.03 -18.15
CA VAL A 414 -9.51 11.53 -17.14
C VAL A 414 -8.89 10.21 -17.57
N ASN A 415 -9.66 9.31 -18.18
CA ASN A 415 -9.18 7.99 -18.59
C ASN A 415 -8.36 8.02 -19.88
N ASP A 416 -8.62 8.98 -20.77
CA ASP A 416 -7.82 9.25 -21.97
C ASP A 416 -7.61 10.77 -22.10
N LYS A 417 -6.46 11.25 -21.61
CA LYS A 417 -6.12 12.67 -21.60
C LYS A 417 -5.63 13.18 -22.96
N SER A 418 -5.55 12.33 -23.98
CA SER A 418 -5.28 12.78 -25.35
C SER A 418 -6.49 13.47 -25.97
N ILE A 419 -7.69 13.22 -25.41
CA ILE A 419 -8.93 13.88 -25.80
C ILE A 419 -9.11 15.12 -24.91
N GLU A 420 -8.98 16.30 -25.50
CA GLU A 420 -9.11 17.59 -24.82
C GLU A 420 -9.89 18.60 -25.67
N GLU A 421 -10.49 19.58 -25.00
CA GLU A 421 -11.32 20.61 -25.61
C GLU A 421 -10.94 21.99 -25.05
N LEU A 422 -10.91 23.00 -25.92
CA LEU A 422 -10.61 24.39 -25.58
C LEU A 422 -11.63 25.33 -26.25
N TYR A 423 -12.24 26.23 -25.47
CA TYR A 423 -13.26 27.17 -25.94
C TYR A 423 -12.95 28.61 -25.50
N SER A 424 -13.13 29.57 -26.41
CA SER A 424 -13.19 31.01 -26.08
C SER A 424 -14.63 31.34 -25.68
N LEU A 425 -14.92 31.49 -24.39
CA LEU A 425 -16.27 31.79 -23.90
C LEU A 425 -16.73 33.21 -24.27
N LYS A 426 -15.77 34.10 -24.55
CA LYS A 426 -16.07 35.47 -24.99
C LYS A 426 -16.62 35.50 -26.43
N ASP A 427 -16.00 34.74 -27.33
CA ASP A 427 -16.34 34.74 -28.76
C ASP A 427 -17.30 33.60 -29.14
N ASP A 428 -17.29 32.51 -28.37
CA ASP A 428 -18.09 31.30 -28.55
C ASP A 428 -18.70 30.86 -27.20
N PRO A 429 -19.66 31.63 -26.65
CA PRO A 429 -20.32 31.33 -25.38
C PRO A 429 -21.17 30.05 -25.42
N LYS A 430 -21.42 29.51 -26.61
CA LYS A 430 -22.16 28.25 -26.82
C LYS A 430 -21.24 27.04 -26.92
N GLU A 431 -19.91 27.23 -26.92
CA GLU A 431 -18.92 26.14 -26.87
C GLU A 431 -19.01 25.22 -28.11
N ILE A 432 -19.10 25.82 -29.30
CA ILE A 432 -19.31 25.11 -30.57
C ILE A 432 -17.97 24.67 -31.18
N ASN A 433 -16.96 25.54 -31.16
CA ASN A 433 -15.72 25.37 -31.88
C ASN A 433 -14.60 24.97 -30.91
N ASN A 434 -14.23 23.68 -30.91
CA ASN A 434 -13.09 23.21 -30.14
C ASN A 434 -11.77 23.69 -30.78
N LEU A 435 -11.05 24.55 -30.06
CA LEU A 435 -9.78 25.16 -30.48
C LEU A 435 -8.54 24.36 -30.08
N ALA A 436 -8.67 23.22 -29.41
CA ALA A 436 -7.52 22.48 -28.87
C ALA A 436 -6.55 21.97 -29.95
N GLY A 437 -7.08 21.63 -31.14
CA GLY A 437 -6.27 21.20 -32.29
C GLY A 437 -5.66 22.34 -33.09
N ASP A 438 -6.02 23.60 -32.81
CA ASP A 438 -5.55 24.76 -33.57
C ASP A 438 -4.20 25.26 -33.02
N ALA A 439 -3.17 25.24 -33.86
CA ALA A 439 -1.82 25.67 -33.54
C ALA A 439 -1.74 27.12 -33.03
N LYS A 440 -2.66 28.01 -33.45
CA LYS A 440 -2.76 29.41 -32.99
C LYS A 440 -3.00 29.51 -31.49
N TYR A 441 -3.74 28.55 -30.91
CA TYR A 441 -4.15 28.58 -29.50
C TYR A 441 -3.30 27.68 -28.61
N LYS A 442 -2.22 27.09 -29.13
CA LYS A 442 -1.35 26.15 -28.40
C LYS A 442 -0.82 26.71 -27.07
N THR A 443 -0.40 27.97 -27.04
CA THR A 443 0.09 28.61 -25.80
C THR A 443 -1.01 28.71 -24.75
N GLN A 444 -2.22 29.09 -25.15
CA GLN A 444 -3.38 29.18 -24.26
C GLN A 444 -3.80 27.80 -23.75
N LEU A 445 -3.83 26.79 -24.64
CA LEU A 445 -4.10 25.39 -24.30
C LEU A 445 -3.14 24.89 -23.21
N LEU A 446 -1.83 25.05 -23.42
CA LEU A 446 -0.81 24.60 -22.48
C LEU A 446 -0.89 25.34 -21.14
N ALA A 447 -1.18 26.64 -21.15
CA ALA A 447 -1.36 27.43 -19.94
C ALA A 447 -2.54 26.93 -19.10
N LEU A 448 -3.71 26.70 -19.73
CA LEU A 448 -4.89 26.19 -19.02
C LEU A 448 -4.76 24.72 -18.62
N ARG A 449 -4.07 23.89 -19.42
CA ARG A 449 -3.72 22.51 -19.04
C ARG A 449 -2.87 22.50 -17.78
N LYS A 450 -1.81 23.32 -17.72
CA LYS A 450 -0.97 23.46 -16.54
C LYS A 450 -1.78 23.95 -15.34
N LYS A 451 -2.66 24.93 -15.54
CA LYS A 451 -3.55 25.44 -14.48
C LYS A 451 -4.51 24.37 -13.97
N ASN A 452 -5.02 23.52 -14.85
CA ASN A 452 -5.84 22.36 -14.48
C ASN A 452 -5.05 21.38 -13.61
N ASP A 453 -3.82 21.04 -13.98
CA ASP A 453 -2.94 20.17 -13.17
C ASP A 453 -2.60 20.78 -11.81
N GLU A 454 -2.41 22.11 -11.74
CA GLU A 454 -2.19 22.85 -10.49
C GLU A 454 -3.42 22.79 -9.56
N LEU A 455 -4.62 23.11 -10.06
CA LEU A 455 -5.84 23.10 -9.26
C LEU A 455 -6.26 21.68 -8.87
N THR A 456 -6.07 20.72 -9.77
CA THR A 456 -6.25 19.28 -9.51
C THR A 456 -5.44 18.84 -8.29
N ARG A 457 -4.14 19.17 -8.26
CA ARG A 457 -3.29 18.84 -7.11
C ARG A 457 -3.68 19.62 -5.86
N ARG A 458 -3.99 20.90 -5.99
CA ARG A 458 -4.36 21.77 -4.86
C ARG A 458 -5.60 21.29 -4.11
N PHE A 459 -6.61 20.80 -4.84
CA PHE A 459 -7.88 20.36 -4.24
C PHE A 459 -7.95 18.85 -4.00
N SER A 460 -6.87 18.10 -4.27
CA SER A 460 -6.78 16.69 -3.90
C SER A 460 -6.43 16.54 -2.41
N ASP A 461 -6.84 15.42 -1.81
CA ASP A 461 -6.55 15.04 -0.44
C ASP A 461 -5.86 13.67 -0.39
N GLY A 462 -5.18 13.36 0.72
CA GLY A 462 -4.42 12.11 0.94
C GLY A 462 -5.28 10.84 0.82
N ASN A 463 -6.59 10.97 1.01
CA ASN A 463 -7.59 9.91 0.86
C ASN A 463 -7.89 9.50 -0.59
N SER A 464 -7.08 9.96 -1.53
CA SER A 464 -7.09 9.53 -2.94
C SER A 464 -5.69 9.23 -3.49
N ALA A 465 -4.69 9.14 -2.60
CA ALA A 465 -3.30 8.92 -2.98
C ALA A 465 -3.12 7.70 -3.90
N ALA A 466 -2.14 7.78 -4.79
CA ALA A 466 -1.87 6.71 -5.73
C ALA A 466 -1.12 5.53 -5.08
N PRO A 467 -1.21 4.31 -5.64
CA PRO A 467 -0.33 3.21 -5.25
C PRO A 467 1.16 3.57 -5.37
N THR A 468 1.98 2.97 -4.52
CA THR A 468 3.43 3.23 -4.45
C THR A 468 4.24 1.93 -4.55
N GLY A 469 5.56 2.00 -4.41
CA GLY A 469 6.41 0.81 -4.33
C GLY A 469 6.30 -0.12 -5.54
N LEU A 470 6.17 0.46 -6.73
CA LEU A 470 6.02 -0.27 -7.99
C LEU A 470 7.20 -1.21 -8.25
N MET A 471 6.91 -2.39 -8.78
CA MET A 471 7.90 -3.42 -9.09
C MET A 471 7.55 -4.13 -10.40
N VAL A 472 8.58 -4.54 -11.16
CA VAL A 472 8.45 -5.45 -12.31
C VAL A 472 9.33 -6.67 -12.04
N ASP A 473 8.73 -7.86 -12.03
CA ASP A 473 9.38 -9.13 -11.70
C ASP A 473 10.11 -9.06 -10.35
N TYR A 474 9.48 -8.41 -9.35
CA TYR A 474 10.01 -8.14 -8.00
C TYR A 474 11.23 -7.19 -7.94
N ILE A 475 11.59 -6.56 -9.06
CA ILE A 475 12.66 -5.56 -9.12
C ILE A 475 12.06 -4.18 -8.90
N ARG A 476 12.60 -3.45 -7.91
CA ARG A 476 12.12 -2.12 -7.51
C ARG A 476 12.56 -1.00 -8.46
N GLU A 477 13.74 -1.16 -9.08
CA GLU A 477 14.29 -0.21 -10.05
C GLU A 477 14.52 -0.85 -11.43
N PRO A 478 13.47 -1.35 -12.10
CA PRO A 478 13.60 -2.14 -13.32
C PRO A 478 14.11 -1.33 -14.53
N GLY A 479 14.19 0.00 -14.41
CA GLY A 479 14.82 0.88 -15.40
C GLY A 479 16.35 0.75 -15.46
N ASN A 480 16.97 0.29 -14.36
CA ASN A 480 18.43 0.16 -14.23
C ASN A 480 18.95 -1.21 -14.70
N THR A 481 18.06 -2.19 -14.89
CA THR A 481 18.40 -3.54 -15.39
C THR A 481 17.69 -3.85 -16.71
N ARG A 482 17.76 -5.11 -17.16
CA ARG A 482 17.05 -5.64 -18.33
C ARG A 482 16.13 -6.76 -17.91
N ILE A 483 14.83 -6.57 -18.14
CA ILE A 483 13.83 -7.61 -17.93
C ILE A 483 13.95 -8.65 -19.04
N ARG A 484 14.25 -9.90 -18.67
CA ARG A 484 14.45 -11.03 -19.60
C ARG A 484 13.34 -12.06 -19.55
N LYS A 485 12.28 -11.78 -18.80
CA LYS A 485 11.08 -12.59 -18.72
C LYS A 485 10.07 -12.17 -19.79
N THR A 486 9.49 -13.13 -20.49
CA THR A 486 8.47 -12.89 -21.53
C THR A 486 7.20 -12.23 -21.00
N ASN A 487 6.77 -12.65 -19.81
CA ASN A 487 5.62 -12.10 -19.10
C ASN A 487 6.03 -11.77 -17.65
N PRO A 488 6.64 -10.59 -17.40
CA PRO A 488 7.02 -10.18 -16.07
C PRO A 488 5.80 -9.86 -15.22
N GLY A 489 5.87 -10.13 -13.91
CA GLY A 489 4.82 -9.79 -12.97
C GLY A 489 4.92 -8.34 -12.50
N TYR A 490 3.82 -7.60 -12.54
CA TYR A 490 3.71 -6.25 -11.98
C TYR A 490 3.29 -6.30 -10.51
N GLY A 491 3.82 -5.40 -9.68
CA GLY A 491 3.44 -5.31 -8.26
C GLY A 491 3.52 -3.89 -7.70
N TRP A 492 2.74 -3.62 -6.65
CA TRP A 492 2.61 -2.33 -5.98
C TRP A 492 2.19 -2.48 -4.51
N VAL A 493 2.45 -1.43 -3.74
CA VAL A 493 1.97 -1.22 -2.39
C VAL A 493 0.65 -0.43 -2.44
N VAL A 494 -0.38 -0.97 -1.80
CA VAL A 494 -1.70 -0.33 -1.70
C VAL A 494 -1.62 0.83 -0.69
N PRO A 495 -2.23 2.00 -0.96
CA PRO A 495 -2.23 3.11 -0.01
C PRO A 495 -3.02 2.81 1.27
N ASP A 496 -2.54 3.30 2.41
CA ASP A 496 -3.13 3.02 3.74
C ASP A 496 -4.60 3.46 3.86
N TYR A 497 -4.96 4.61 3.27
CA TYR A 497 -6.34 5.12 3.31
C TYR A 497 -7.37 4.17 2.67
N ALA A 498 -6.92 3.30 1.75
CA ALA A 498 -7.79 2.38 1.04
C ALA A 498 -8.15 1.19 1.93
N ARG A 499 -7.32 0.87 2.93
CA ARG A 499 -7.36 -0.31 3.81
C ARG A 499 -7.30 -1.64 3.05
N ILE A 500 -8.23 -1.89 2.14
CA ILE A 500 -8.31 -3.07 1.28
C ILE A 500 -8.59 -2.60 -0.16
N GLN A 501 -7.86 -3.17 -1.11
CA GLN A 501 -8.13 -2.98 -2.54
C GLN A 501 -9.21 -3.96 -3.00
N SER A 502 -10.22 -3.48 -3.73
CA SER A 502 -11.26 -4.31 -4.37
C SER A 502 -11.03 -4.53 -5.86
N ALA A 503 -10.38 -3.57 -6.53
CA ALA A 503 -10.03 -3.66 -7.94
C ALA A 503 -8.78 -2.83 -8.27
N TYR A 504 -8.18 -3.08 -9.44
CA TYR A 504 -7.07 -2.30 -9.98
C TYR A 504 -7.21 -2.08 -11.48
N GLN A 505 -6.44 -1.13 -12.00
CA GLN A 505 -6.19 -0.97 -13.43
C GLN A 505 -4.71 -0.68 -13.67
N VAL A 506 -4.07 -1.48 -14.52
CA VAL A 506 -2.69 -1.32 -14.97
C VAL A 506 -2.68 -0.78 -16.39
N LEU A 507 -1.86 0.24 -16.61
CA LEU A 507 -1.56 0.78 -17.93
C LEU A 507 -0.08 0.56 -18.24
N VAL A 508 0.22 -0.01 -19.40
CA VAL A 508 1.57 -0.11 -19.98
C VAL A 508 1.58 0.63 -21.31
N SER A 509 2.50 1.56 -21.44
CA SER A 509 2.63 2.48 -22.58
C SER A 509 3.96 2.31 -23.29
N SER A 510 3.96 2.52 -24.61
CA SER A 510 5.15 2.44 -25.46
C SER A 510 6.05 3.69 -25.38
N SER A 511 5.58 4.78 -24.77
CA SER A 511 6.29 6.05 -24.69
C SER A 511 5.87 6.85 -23.45
N PRO A 512 6.70 7.80 -22.97
CA PRO A 512 6.37 8.62 -21.82
C PRO A 512 5.15 9.51 -22.09
N GLY A 513 5.04 10.08 -23.30
CA GLY A 513 3.90 10.93 -23.67
C GLY A 513 2.55 10.19 -23.66
N LYS A 514 2.53 8.94 -24.14
CA LYS A 514 1.32 8.10 -24.03
C LYS A 514 0.98 7.78 -22.57
N SER A 515 2.00 7.51 -21.75
CA SER A 515 1.80 7.28 -20.31
C SER A 515 1.24 8.53 -19.62
N GLU A 516 1.76 9.72 -19.88
CA GLU A 516 1.22 10.99 -19.34
C GLU A 516 -0.23 11.22 -19.77
N GLN A 517 -0.60 10.76 -20.97
CA GLN A 517 -1.96 10.82 -21.51
C GLN A 517 -2.92 9.74 -20.97
N ASN A 518 -2.47 8.88 -20.06
CA ASN A 518 -3.22 7.71 -19.58
C ASN A 518 -3.55 6.68 -20.68
N LEU A 519 -2.71 6.59 -21.72
CA LEU A 519 -2.87 5.61 -22.80
C LEU A 519 -2.04 4.35 -22.54
N GLY A 520 -2.70 3.23 -22.24
CA GLY A 520 -2.10 1.89 -22.14
C GLY A 520 -2.03 1.18 -23.49
N ASP A 521 -1.33 1.76 -24.48
CA ASP A 521 -1.33 1.25 -25.86
C ASP A 521 -0.62 -0.12 -26.03
N VAL A 522 0.19 -0.51 -25.05
CA VAL A 522 0.80 -1.84 -24.99
C VAL A 522 -0.08 -2.79 -24.20
N TRP A 523 -0.62 -2.33 -23.08
CA TRP A 523 -1.61 -3.05 -22.28
C TRP A 523 -2.44 -2.07 -21.44
N ASP A 524 -3.76 -2.22 -21.50
CA ASP A 524 -4.70 -1.66 -20.53
C ASP A 524 -5.50 -2.84 -19.95
N SER A 525 -5.39 -3.08 -18.65
CA SER A 525 -6.11 -4.18 -18.01
C SER A 525 -7.62 -3.92 -17.89
N GLY A 526 -8.08 -2.68 -18.11
CA GLY A 526 -9.36 -2.21 -17.61
C GLY A 526 -9.46 -2.35 -16.08
N GLN A 527 -10.67 -2.22 -15.55
CA GLN A 527 -10.92 -2.45 -14.12
C GLN A 527 -10.98 -3.97 -13.85
N VAL A 528 -9.94 -4.52 -13.22
CA VAL A 528 -9.89 -5.93 -12.80
C VAL A 528 -10.32 -6.04 -11.34
N ARG A 529 -11.42 -6.76 -11.08
CA ARG A 529 -11.91 -7.03 -9.71
C ARG A 529 -11.02 -8.06 -9.02
N SER A 530 -10.07 -7.59 -8.23
CA SER A 530 -9.15 -8.42 -7.46
C SER A 530 -8.45 -7.59 -6.39
N ASN A 531 -8.18 -8.23 -5.25
CA ASN A 531 -7.33 -7.70 -4.19
C ASN A 531 -5.84 -8.08 -4.38
N LYS A 532 -5.44 -8.72 -5.48
CA LYS A 532 -4.01 -8.97 -5.75
C LYS A 532 -3.30 -7.66 -6.08
N SER A 533 -2.09 -7.49 -5.56
CA SER A 533 -1.23 -6.32 -5.80
C SER A 533 0.22 -6.70 -6.12
N SER A 534 0.50 -7.97 -6.35
CA SER A 534 1.83 -8.48 -6.73
C SER A 534 1.69 -9.61 -7.74
N ASN A 535 2.73 -9.80 -8.55
CA ASN A 535 2.79 -10.83 -9.60
C ASN A 535 1.60 -10.80 -10.57
N ILE A 536 1.17 -9.59 -10.95
CA ILE A 536 0.12 -9.42 -11.94
C ILE A 536 0.73 -9.60 -13.32
N GLY A 537 0.39 -10.67 -14.03
CA GLY A 537 0.90 -10.91 -15.38
C GLY A 537 0.22 -10.01 -16.42
N GLN A 538 0.97 -9.59 -17.43
CA GLN A 538 0.43 -8.89 -18.59
C GLN A 538 -0.56 -9.78 -19.35
N GLN A 539 -1.62 -9.16 -19.86
CA GLN A 539 -2.55 -9.78 -20.81
C GLN A 539 -2.43 -9.10 -22.18
N GLY A 540 -2.73 -9.83 -23.25
CA GLY A 540 -2.68 -9.29 -24.62
C GLY A 540 -1.31 -9.46 -25.29
N ALA A 541 -0.93 -8.50 -26.13
CA ALA A 541 0.31 -8.58 -26.91
C ALA A 541 1.55 -8.62 -25.99
N GLY A 542 2.47 -9.55 -26.25
CA GLY A 542 3.69 -9.73 -25.46
C GLY A 542 4.68 -8.57 -25.62
N LEU A 543 5.60 -8.47 -24.65
CA LEU A 543 6.69 -7.50 -24.70
C LEU A 543 7.66 -7.83 -25.84
N ARG A 544 8.23 -6.79 -26.46
CA ARG A 544 9.25 -6.93 -27.51
C ARG A 544 10.65 -6.82 -26.92
N PRO A 545 11.66 -7.52 -27.46
CA PRO A 545 13.05 -7.34 -27.05
C PRO A 545 13.56 -5.91 -27.28
N ASN A 546 14.53 -5.48 -26.47
CA ASN A 546 15.20 -4.17 -26.57
C ASN A 546 14.30 -2.92 -26.56
N GLN A 547 13.11 -3.03 -25.96
CA GLN A 547 12.12 -1.95 -25.91
C GLN A 547 12.00 -1.37 -24.50
N THR A 548 11.83 -0.05 -24.43
CA THR A 548 11.51 0.65 -23.18
C THR A 548 10.00 0.83 -23.07
N TYR A 549 9.47 0.59 -21.88
CA TYR A 549 8.06 0.71 -21.53
C TYR A 549 7.88 1.54 -20.27
N TYR A 550 6.69 2.13 -20.13
CA TYR A 550 6.29 2.93 -18.98
C TYR A 550 4.99 2.34 -18.45
N TRP A 551 4.93 2.05 -17.16
CA TRP A 551 3.70 1.49 -16.59
C TRP A 551 3.30 2.20 -15.32
N LYS A 552 2.00 2.16 -15.03
CA LYS A 552 1.40 2.73 -13.83
C LYS A 552 0.13 2.00 -13.47
N VAL A 553 -0.35 2.26 -12.25
CA VAL A 553 -1.52 1.58 -11.71
C VAL A 553 -2.39 2.56 -10.91
N ARG A 554 -3.70 2.34 -10.94
CA ARG A 554 -4.66 2.91 -9.98
C ARG A 554 -5.51 1.79 -9.38
N ILE A 555 -6.18 2.09 -8.28
CA ILE A 555 -6.97 1.11 -7.54
C ILE A 555 -8.37 1.62 -7.20
N TRP A 556 -9.23 0.68 -6.79
CA TRP A 556 -10.48 0.97 -6.10
C TRP A 556 -10.42 0.39 -4.69
N ASP A 557 -10.84 1.18 -3.70
CA ASP A 557 -10.97 0.74 -2.31
C ASP A 557 -12.17 -0.21 -2.10
N GLU A 558 -12.33 -0.75 -0.89
CA GLU A 558 -13.41 -1.68 -0.52
C GLU A 558 -14.83 -1.15 -0.75
N VAL A 559 -14.99 0.18 -0.80
CA VAL A 559 -16.26 0.87 -1.05
C VAL A 559 -16.26 1.59 -2.40
N ASN A 560 -15.45 1.10 -3.34
CA ASN A 560 -15.43 1.47 -4.75
C ASN A 560 -15.01 2.93 -5.03
N ARG A 561 -14.22 3.56 -4.16
CA ARG A 561 -13.59 4.85 -4.43
C ARG A 561 -12.30 4.65 -5.20
N VAL A 562 -12.09 5.45 -6.24
CA VAL A 562 -10.93 5.37 -7.14
C VAL A 562 -9.76 6.19 -6.61
N SER A 563 -8.54 5.65 -6.70
CA SER A 563 -7.30 6.38 -6.44
C SER A 563 -6.84 7.19 -7.65
N GLU A 564 -5.91 8.12 -7.42
CA GLU A 564 -5.07 8.63 -8.50
C GLU A 564 -4.21 7.50 -9.12
N TYR A 565 -3.77 7.72 -10.35
CA TYR A 565 -2.74 6.88 -10.97
C TYR A 565 -1.38 7.12 -10.32
N SER A 566 -0.61 6.06 -10.13
CA SER A 566 0.78 6.16 -9.73
C SER A 566 1.60 6.95 -10.76
N PRO A 567 2.70 7.59 -10.35
CA PRO A 567 3.74 7.95 -11.30
C PRO A 567 4.15 6.74 -12.13
N ALA A 568 4.51 6.96 -13.40
CA ALA A 568 4.92 5.86 -14.26
C ALA A 568 6.32 5.37 -13.88
N GLN A 569 6.46 4.06 -13.68
CA GLN A 569 7.76 3.41 -13.57
C GLN A 569 8.22 2.94 -14.96
N VAL A 570 9.49 3.16 -15.25
CA VAL A 570 10.11 2.74 -16.52
C VAL A 570 10.78 1.38 -16.34
N PHE A 571 10.68 0.53 -17.37
CA PHE A 571 11.49 -0.68 -17.46
C PHE A 571 11.91 -0.95 -18.91
N ARG A 572 12.98 -1.71 -19.10
CA ARG A 572 13.50 -2.07 -20.42
C ARG A 572 13.67 -3.57 -20.55
N THR A 573 13.22 -4.14 -21.67
CA THR A 573 13.44 -5.55 -21.99
C THR A 573 14.85 -5.81 -22.49
N GLY A 574 15.35 -7.02 -22.21
CA GLY A 574 16.63 -7.51 -22.72
C GLY A 574 16.61 -7.81 -24.22
N ALA A 575 17.78 -8.16 -24.76
CA ALA A 575 17.92 -8.58 -26.16
C ALA A 575 17.22 -9.93 -26.43
N THR A 576 17.11 -10.78 -25.41
CA THR A 576 16.29 -11.99 -25.43
C THR A 576 15.34 -12.01 -24.24
N LEU A 577 14.21 -12.69 -24.42
CA LEU A 577 13.18 -12.92 -23.40
C LEU A 577 13.05 -14.44 -23.17
N ASP A 578 14.03 -15.03 -22.50
CA ASP A 578 14.23 -16.48 -22.38
C ASP A 578 14.47 -16.94 -20.93
N GLN A 579 14.51 -16.00 -19.97
CA GLN A 579 14.76 -16.30 -18.56
C GLN A 579 13.46 -16.26 -17.75
N SER A 580 13.36 -17.08 -16.71
CA SER A 580 12.17 -17.11 -15.83
C SER A 580 12.28 -16.20 -14.61
N ALA A 581 13.50 -15.79 -14.27
CA ALA A 581 13.78 -14.68 -13.35
C ALA A 581 14.83 -13.74 -13.97
N SER A 582 14.55 -12.45 -13.97
CA SER A 582 15.50 -11.44 -14.49
C SER A 582 16.60 -11.13 -13.45
N PRO A 583 17.87 -10.95 -13.86
CA PRO A 583 18.90 -10.46 -12.94
C PRO A 583 18.65 -8.99 -12.58
N ASN A 584 18.99 -8.58 -11.36
CA ASN A 584 19.09 -7.16 -11.03
C ASN A 584 20.54 -6.66 -11.16
N ILE A 585 20.73 -5.36 -10.91
CA ILE A 585 22.00 -4.67 -10.94
C ILE A 585 22.88 -5.08 -9.74
N PHE A 586 24.18 -4.95 -9.96
CA PHE A 586 25.14 -4.86 -8.88
C PHE A 586 25.38 -3.39 -8.56
N GLU A 587 25.35 -3.06 -7.27
CA GLU A 587 25.73 -1.75 -6.76
C GLU A 587 27.23 -1.69 -6.49
N ILE A 588 27.83 -0.56 -6.85
CA ILE A 588 29.22 -0.26 -6.52
C ILE A 588 29.23 0.82 -5.45
N GLN A 589 29.59 0.43 -4.23
CA GLN A 589 29.74 1.36 -3.11
C GLN A 589 31.21 1.74 -2.92
N ARG A 590 31.46 2.97 -2.48
CA ARG A 590 32.80 3.48 -2.16
C ARG A 590 32.83 3.89 -0.70
N ILE A 591 33.23 2.96 0.15
CA ILE A 591 33.22 3.13 1.60
C ILE A 591 34.49 3.87 2.02
N ALA A 592 34.32 4.95 2.80
CA ALA A 592 35.44 5.68 3.40
C ALA A 592 35.92 4.94 4.66
N PRO A 593 37.22 5.02 5.00
CA PRO A 593 37.72 4.36 6.19
C PRO A 593 37.14 4.97 7.46
N LYS A 594 36.87 4.13 8.47
CA LYS A 594 36.48 4.56 9.82
C LYS A 594 37.64 5.23 10.54
N SER A 595 38.87 4.77 10.31
CA SER A 595 40.08 5.40 10.84
C SER A 595 41.29 5.21 9.92
N VAL A 596 42.19 6.21 9.92
CA VAL A 596 43.50 6.18 9.26
C VAL A 596 44.54 6.64 10.28
N ASN A 597 45.43 5.73 10.67
CA ASN A 597 46.45 5.96 11.69
C ASN A 597 47.84 5.93 11.05
N SER A 598 48.68 6.92 11.38
CA SER A 598 50.10 6.90 11.00
C SER A 598 50.85 5.87 11.84
N ALA A 599 51.54 4.94 11.20
CA ALA A 599 52.35 3.89 11.82
C ALA A 599 53.87 4.19 11.72
N GLY A 600 54.22 5.45 11.43
CA GLY A 600 55.59 5.90 11.15
C GLY A 600 55.68 6.71 9.87
N LYS A 601 56.84 7.30 9.58
CA LYS A 601 57.03 8.13 8.38
C LYS A 601 56.77 7.31 7.11
N GLY A 602 55.70 7.63 6.39
CA GLY A 602 55.31 6.97 5.14
C GLY A 602 54.56 5.65 5.32
N ASN A 603 54.15 5.30 6.55
CA ASN A 603 53.43 4.06 6.86
C ASN A 603 52.06 4.38 7.48
N TYR A 604 51.00 3.70 7.02
CA TYR A 604 49.63 3.92 7.45
C TYR A 604 48.92 2.61 7.74
N PHE A 605 48.10 2.59 8.78
CA PHE A 605 47.12 1.55 9.08
C PHE A 605 45.72 2.11 8.93
N VAL A 606 44.87 1.41 8.20
CA VAL A 606 43.52 1.84 7.83
C VAL A 606 42.52 0.78 8.27
N ASP A 607 41.46 1.20 8.94
CA ASP A 607 40.31 0.35 9.30
C ASP A 607 39.06 0.90 8.60
N PHE A 608 38.44 0.11 7.72
CA PHE A 608 37.16 0.45 7.08
C PHE A 608 35.94 0.22 7.98
N GLY A 609 36.14 -0.40 9.13
CA GLY A 609 35.12 -0.68 10.14
C GLY A 609 34.38 -1.99 9.92
N LYS A 610 34.25 -2.45 8.66
CA LYS A 610 33.65 -3.73 8.29
C LYS A 610 34.38 -4.40 7.11
N ASP A 611 34.32 -5.72 7.07
CA ASP A 611 34.75 -6.54 5.94
C ASP A 611 33.73 -6.39 4.81
N ALA A 612 34.22 -6.14 3.61
CA ALA A 612 33.37 -6.06 2.43
C ALA A 612 34.09 -6.61 1.19
N PHE A 613 33.32 -7.19 0.27
CA PHE A 613 33.84 -7.81 -0.94
C PHE A 613 34.20 -6.74 -1.99
N GLY A 614 35.49 -6.45 -2.11
CA GLY A 614 35.92 -5.34 -2.95
C GLY A 614 37.41 -5.29 -3.26
N THR A 615 37.84 -4.12 -3.74
CA THR A 615 39.25 -3.73 -3.89
C THR A 615 39.50 -2.33 -3.34
N LEU A 616 40.75 -1.87 -3.29
CA LEU A 616 41.14 -0.55 -2.80
C LEU A 616 41.24 0.46 -3.95
N GLU A 617 40.53 1.58 -3.84
CA GLU A 617 40.79 2.80 -4.61
C GLU A 617 41.63 3.78 -3.76
N LEU A 618 42.70 4.31 -4.35
CA LEU A 618 43.63 5.22 -3.70
C LEU A 618 43.85 6.47 -4.59
N ASN A 619 43.66 7.65 -4.00
CA ASN A 619 43.98 8.94 -4.61
C ASN A 619 45.28 9.48 -4.00
N TYR A 620 46.41 9.21 -4.64
CA TYR A 620 47.73 9.48 -4.10
C TYR A 620 48.63 10.21 -5.11
N ALA A 621 49.21 11.34 -4.72
CA ALA A 621 50.12 12.11 -5.57
C ALA A 621 51.58 11.78 -5.23
N ALA A 622 52.20 10.89 -6.01
CA ALA A 622 53.60 10.55 -5.82
C ALA A 622 54.52 11.67 -6.34
N PRO A 623 55.47 12.19 -5.53
CA PRO A 623 56.43 13.20 -5.98
C PRO A 623 57.49 12.60 -6.92
N LYS A 624 57.81 11.31 -6.78
CA LYS A 624 58.69 10.55 -7.68
C LYS A 624 58.10 9.18 -7.98
N ALA A 625 58.53 8.58 -9.09
CA ALA A 625 58.14 7.22 -9.43
C ALA A 625 58.66 6.24 -8.36
N GLY A 626 57.83 5.30 -7.96
CA GLY A 626 58.15 4.35 -6.90
C GLY A 626 57.08 3.27 -6.76
N LYS A 627 57.14 2.54 -5.65
CA LYS A 627 56.17 1.50 -5.32
C LYS A 627 55.65 1.74 -3.91
N LEU A 628 54.33 1.74 -3.75
CA LEU A 628 53.69 1.55 -2.46
C LEU A 628 53.53 0.06 -2.23
N MET A 629 53.83 -0.39 -1.02
CA MET A 629 53.42 -1.73 -0.62
C MET A 629 52.04 -1.59 0.03
N ILE A 630 51.07 -2.37 -0.44
CA ILE A 630 49.71 -2.38 0.11
C ILE A 630 49.40 -3.79 0.62
N ARG A 631 48.99 -3.90 1.89
CA ARG A 631 48.45 -5.15 2.45
C ARG A 631 46.99 -5.00 2.77
N LEU A 632 46.21 -6.01 2.46
CA LEU A 632 44.78 -6.09 2.75
C LEU A 632 44.52 -7.35 3.57
N GLY A 633 43.60 -7.29 4.52
CA GLY A 633 43.17 -8.47 5.26
C GLY A 633 41.92 -8.28 6.09
N GLU A 634 41.37 -9.40 6.55
CA GLU A 634 40.15 -9.47 7.38
C GLU A 634 40.49 -9.49 8.89
N LYS A 635 41.63 -10.09 9.26
CA LYS A 635 41.98 -10.40 10.65
C LYS A 635 43.18 -9.61 11.14
N LEU A 636 43.15 -9.22 12.41
CA LEU A 636 44.29 -8.64 13.11
C LEU A 636 44.98 -9.64 14.03
N LEU A 637 46.30 -9.46 14.18
CA LEU A 637 47.14 -10.06 15.21
C LEU A 637 47.98 -8.93 15.82
N ASP A 638 47.85 -8.74 17.14
CA ASP A 638 48.56 -7.68 17.90
C ASP A 638 48.44 -6.28 17.28
N GLY A 639 47.25 -5.93 16.79
CA GLY A 639 46.93 -4.62 16.21
C GLY A 639 47.46 -4.38 14.79
N LYS A 640 48.03 -5.39 14.14
CA LYS A 640 48.46 -5.38 12.72
C LYS A 640 47.69 -6.41 11.91
N ILE A 641 47.71 -6.29 10.58
CA ILE A 641 47.09 -7.30 9.72
C ILE A 641 47.81 -8.64 9.94
N ASP A 642 47.04 -9.68 10.26
CA ASP A 642 47.56 -11.03 10.40
C ASP A 642 47.99 -11.54 9.02
N ARG A 643 49.30 -11.65 8.80
CA ARG A 643 49.89 -12.08 7.51
C ARG A 643 49.84 -13.59 7.31
N LYS A 644 49.49 -14.34 8.35
CA LYS A 644 49.29 -15.78 8.33
C LYS A 644 48.00 -16.12 9.08
N PRO A 645 46.85 -15.61 8.61
CA PRO A 645 45.62 -15.63 9.37
C PRO A 645 45.08 -17.05 9.64
N GLY A 646 45.56 -18.03 8.87
CA GLY A 646 45.17 -19.43 8.96
C GLY A 646 43.92 -19.73 8.15
N GLY A 647 43.71 -21.01 7.84
CA GLY A 647 42.53 -21.47 7.12
C GLY A 647 42.33 -20.80 5.76
N THR A 648 41.16 -20.19 5.56
CA THR A 648 40.80 -19.51 4.30
C THR A 648 40.52 -18.02 4.48
N ILE A 649 40.84 -17.47 5.66
CA ILE A 649 40.82 -16.04 5.95
C ILE A 649 41.77 -15.32 5.00
N ARG A 650 41.33 -14.21 4.42
CA ARG A 650 42.01 -13.51 3.34
C ARG A 650 43.08 -12.57 3.87
N TYR A 651 44.25 -12.67 3.22
CA TYR A 651 45.35 -11.73 3.31
C TYR A 651 45.99 -11.63 1.93
N GLN A 652 46.28 -10.42 1.48
CA GLN A 652 47.06 -10.18 0.26
C GLN A 652 48.05 -9.04 0.45
N GLU A 653 49.23 -9.18 -0.16
CA GLU A 653 50.24 -8.14 -0.30
C GLU A 653 50.43 -7.84 -1.79
N VAL A 654 50.32 -6.56 -2.15
CA VAL A 654 50.40 -6.10 -3.54
C VAL A 654 51.32 -4.89 -3.63
N GLU A 655 52.27 -4.92 -4.57
CA GLU A 655 53.06 -3.75 -4.93
C GLU A 655 52.28 -2.87 -5.92
N LEU A 656 51.96 -1.65 -5.51
CA LEU A 656 51.33 -0.65 -6.35
C LEU A 656 52.38 0.31 -6.91
N ALA A 657 52.64 0.23 -8.21
CA ALA A 657 53.50 1.19 -8.90
C ALA A 657 52.84 2.57 -8.97
N VAL A 658 53.53 3.60 -8.46
CA VAL A 658 53.06 4.99 -8.43
C VAL A 658 54.02 5.89 -9.22
N LYS A 659 53.48 6.91 -9.91
CA LYS A 659 54.28 7.83 -10.73
C LYS A 659 53.77 9.27 -10.67
N PRO A 660 54.66 10.27 -10.85
CA PRO A 660 54.25 11.66 -10.97
C PRO A 660 53.22 11.84 -12.09
N GLY A 661 52.22 12.70 -11.85
CA GLY A 661 51.14 12.97 -12.80
C GLY A 661 49.95 12.01 -12.73
N GLN A 662 50.08 10.80 -12.18
CA GLN A 662 48.95 9.91 -11.91
C GLN A 662 48.54 10.01 -10.44
N LYS A 663 47.26 10.33 -10.20
CA LYS A 663 46.70 10.47 -8.84
C LYS A 663 45.76 9.35 -8.44
N LYS A 664 44.96 8.82 -9.37
CA LYS A 664 43.96 7.78 -9.08
C LYS A 664 44.54 6.40 -9.39
N TYR A 665 44.39 5.49 -8.44
CA TYR A 665 44.82 4.11 -8.53
C TYR A 665 43.68 3.21 -8.05
N THR A 666 43.46 2.11 -8.76
CA THR A 666 42.64 0.98 -8.30
C THR A 666 43.59 -0.20 -8.15
N LEU A 667 43.56 -0.86 -7.00
CA LEU A 667 44.48 -1.94 -6.71
C LEU A 667 44.10 -3.19 -7.53
N ALA A 668 45.04 -3.69 -8.31
CA ALA A 668 44.88 -4.94 -9.05
C ALA A 668 45.22 -6.12 -8.14
N LEU A 669 44.20 -6.75 -7.56
CA LEU A 669 44.37 -7.92 -6.70
C LEU A 669 44.65 -9.19 -7.53
N PRO A 670 45.60 -10.04 -7.12
CA PRO A 670 45.73 -11.40 -7.64
C PRO A 670 44.45 -12.23 -7.45
N PRO A 671 43.95 -12.94 -8.50
CA PRO A 671 42.86 -13.90 -8.37
C PRO A 671 43.24 -15.10 -7.50
N ASP A 672 42.28 -15.64 -6.75
CA ASP A 672 42.48 -16.88 -6.00
C ASP A 672 42.01 -18.09 -6.80
N LYS A 673 42.86 -19.12 -6.92
CA LYS A 673 42.51 -20.32 -7.68
C LYS A 673 41.28 -21.06 -7.12
N ARG A 674 41.05 -20.99 -5.81
CA ARG A 674 39.94 -21.70 -5.15
C ARG A 674 38.57 -21.20 -5.60
N ASN A 675 38.46 -19.90 -5.90
CA ASN A 675 37.21 -19.25 -6.26
C ASN A 675 37.15 -18.76 -7.72
N THR A 676 38.06 -19.27 -8.57
CA THR A 676 38.13 -18.99 -10.01
C THR A 676 38.20 -20.26 -10.87
N THR A 677 38.04 -21.45 -10.27
CA THR A 677 38.11 -22.74 -10.97
C THR A 677 36.98 -23.67 -10.52
N GLY A 678 36.77 -24.77 -11.25
CA GLY A 678 35.80 -25.79 -10.87
C GLY A 678 34.35 -25.30 -10.92
N ALA A 679 33.63 -25.47 -9.81
CA ALA A 679 32.21 -25.13 -9.68
C ALA A 679 31.95 -23.69 -9.19
N ALA A 680 33.00 -22.89 -8.97
CA ALA A 680 32.88 -21.52 -8.49
C ALA A 680 32.06 -20.65 -9.46
N VAL A 681 31.18 -19.80 -8.92
CA VAL A 681 30.47 -18.78 -9.68
C VAL A 681 31.44 -17.66 -10.04
N LEU A 682 31.71 -17.53 -11.34
CA LEU A 682 32.58 -16.47 -11.85
C LEU A 682 31.86 -15.12 -11.79
N LEU A 683 32.59 -14.11 -11.31
CA LEU A 683 32.12 -12.73 -11.33
C LEU A 683 32.13 -12.18 -12.76
N PRO A 684 31.28 -11.18 -13.08
CA PRO A 684 31.27 -10.56 -14.41
C PRO A 684 32.64 -9.97 -14.79
N ASP A 685 33.05 -10.06 -16.06
CA ASP A 685 34.33 -9.50 -16.56
C ASP A 685 34.48 -7.99 -16.32
N SER A 686 33.38 -7.27 -16.06
CA SER A 686 33.39 -5.86 -15.69
C SER A 686 33.82 -5.58 -14.25
N PHE A 687 34.01 -6.62 -13.43
CA PHE A 687 34.43 -6.48 -12.04
C PHE A 687 35.94 -6.50 -11.93
N ASP A 688 36.47 -5.75 -10.98
CA ASP A 688 37.85 -5.96 -10.53
C ASP A 688 37.94 -7.33 -9.84
N VAL A 689 39.14 -7.87 -9.73
CA VAL A 689 39.36 -8.97 -8.78
C VAL A 689 39.06 -8.43 -7.38
N ILE A 690 38.14 -9.07 -6.68
CA ILE A 690 37.73 -8.68 -5.33
C ILE A 690 38.08 -9.76 -4.31
N MET A 691 38.24 -9.32 -3.07
CA MET A 691 38.29 -10.16 -1.88
C MET A 691 37.56 -9.46 -0.73
N PRO A 692 37.08 -10.18 0.28
CA PRO A 692 36.69 -9.58 1.54
C PRO A 692 37.93 -9.02 2.24
N PHE A 693 37.85 -7.76 2.69
CA PHE A 693 38.84 -7.16 3.56
C PHE A 693 38.21 -6.04 4.39
N ARG A 694 38.79 -5.76 5.55
CA ARG A 694 38.46 -4.61 6.40
C ARG A 694 39.64 -3.69 6.63
N TYR A 695 40.84 -4.25 6.70
CA TYR A 695 42.04 -3.56 7.10
C TYR A 695 42.98 -3.36 5.92
N VAL A 696 43.68 -2.22 5.90
CA VAL A 696 44.75 -1.93 4.93
C VAL A 696 45.99 -1.39 5.63
N GLU A 697 47.16 -1.95 5.30
CA GLU A 697 48.47 -1.36 5.62
C GLU A 697 49.09 -0.78 4.36
N ILE A 698 49.59 0.45 4.42
CA ILE A 698 50.29 1.11 3.31
C ILE A 698 51.69 1.47 3.79
N GLU A 699 52.72 1.02 3.08
CA GLU A 699 54.12 1.38 3.36
C GLU A 699 54.76 2.07 2.15
N ASN A 700 55.85 2.80 2.44
CA ASN A 700 56.66 3.54 1.46
C ASN A 700 55.94 4.74 0.82
N ALA A 701 54.95 5.32 1.50
CA ALA A 701 54.31 6.56 1.06
C ALA A 701 55.29 7.74 1.14
N GLN A 702 55.55 8.36 -0.01
CA GLN A 702 56.39 9.55 -0.18
C GLN A 702 55.65 10.87 0.11
N SER A 703 54.35 10.80 0.42
CA SER A 703 53.48 11.96 0.68
C SER A 703 52.37 11.53 1.64
N GLU A 704 51.76 12.50 2.32
CA GLU A 704 50.73 12.23 3.30
C GLU A 704 49.50 11.56 2.67
N ILE A 705 48.95 10.54 3.33
CA ILE A 705 47.68 9.88 2.96
C ILE A 705 46.62 10.24 4.00
N LYS A 706 45.46 10.72 3.54
CA LYS A 706 44.32 11.10 4.39
C LYS A 706 43.14 10.16 4.17
N ALA A 707 42.18 10.15 5.09
CA ALA A 707 40.94 9.39 4.93
C ALA A 707 40.19 9.71 3.63
N GLY A 708 40.25 10.97 3.17
CA GLY A 708 39.67 11.41 1.90
C GLY A 708 40.24 10.69 0.67
N ASP A 709 41.46 10.16 0.77
CA ASP A 709 42.21 9.57 -0.34
C ASP A 709 41.93 8.07 -0.55
N LEU A 710 41.26 7.42 0.40
CA LEU A 710 41.08 5.97 0.43
C LEU A 710 39.61 5.60 0.28
N ARG A 711 39.29 4.65 -0.60
CA ARG A 711 37.96 4.04 -0.68
C ARG A 711 38.08 2.53 -0.81
N GLN A 712 37.29 1.82 -0.03
CA GLN A 712 36.98 0.42 -0.29
C GLN A 712 35.88 0.39 -1.36
N LYS A 713 36.22 -0.09 -2.56
CA LYS A 713 35.32 -0.22 -3.70
C LYS A 713 34.65 -1.58 -3.63
N VAL A 714 33.41 -1.59 -3.17
CA VAL A 714 32.62 -2.79 -2.84
C VAL A 714 31.62 -3.09 -3.94
N PHE A 715 31.41 -4.36 -4.23
CA PHE A 715 30.42 -4.84 -5.19
C PHE A 715 29.38 -5.69 -4.47
N GLN A 716 28.11 -5.31 -4.58
CA GLN A 716 27.00 -5.98 -3.92
C GLN A 716 25.83 -6.16 -4.88
N TYR A 717 25.00 -7.16 -4.67
CA TYR A 717 23.69 -7.16 -5.30
C TYR A 717 22.84 -6.03 -4.71
N TYR A 718 21.89 -5.49 -5.47
CA TYR A 718 21.01 -4.44 -4.98
C TYR A 718 20.35 -4.83 -3.65
N PHE A 719 20.46 -3.96 -2.64
CA PHE A 719 19.98 -4.20 -1.29
C PHE A 719 19.60 -2.87 -0.62
N ASP A 720 18.45 -2.80 0.06
CA ASP A 720 18.00 -1.57 0.74
C ASP A 720 18.06 -1.69 2.26
N ASP A 721 19.04 -1.01 2.85
CA ASP A 721 19.27 -1.01 4.29
C ASP A 721 18.09 -0.47 5.12
N ASN A 722 17.16 0.29 4.54
CA ASN A 722 16.06 0.94 5.28
C ASN A 722 14.78 0.12 5.32
N LEU A 723 14.69 -1.01 4.61
CA LEU A 723 13.47 -1.83 4.56
C LEU A 723 13.21 -2.66 5.81
N SER A 724 14.24 -2.91 6.59
CA SER A 724 14.17 -3.74 7.80
C SER A 724 14.94 -3.10 8.95
N SER A 725 14.45 -3.27 10.16
CA SER A 725 15.09 -2.75 11.37
C SER A 725 14.74 -3.64 12.54
N PHE A 726 15.65 -3.77 13.51
CA PHE A 726 15.34 -4.39 14.79
C PHE A 726 16.12 -3.67 15.89
N THR A 727 15.46 -3.45 17.02
CA THR A 727 16.09 -3.02 18.27
C THR A 727 15.36 -3.66 19.44
N SER A 728 16.06 -3.83 20.56
CA SER A 728 15.53 -4.39 21.80
C SER A 728 16.23 -3.83 23.04
N SER A 729 15.70 -4.19 24.21
CA SER A 729 16.34 -3.92 25.50
C SER A 729 17.64 -4.70 25.73
N ASP A 730 17.97 -5.67 24.88
CA ASP A 730 19.20 -6.47 24.94
C ASP A 730 20.22 -5.97 23.90
N THR A 731 21.34 -5.41 24.38
CA THR A 731 22.35 -4.82 23.50
C THR A 731 23.19 -5.86 22.77
N VAL A 732 23.31 -7.08 23.29
CA VAL A 732 24.00 -8.19 22.61
C VAL A 732 23.17 -8.63 21.42
N LEU A 733 21.86 -8.82 21.63
CA LEU A 733 20.94 -9.19 20.56
C LEU A 733 20.91 -8.15 19.43
N ASN A 734 20.96 -6.85 19.76
CA ASN A 734 21.01 -5.78 18.76
C ASN A 734 22.29 -5.85 17.90
N GLN A 735 23.45 -6.10 18.51
CA GLN A 735 24.70 -6.27 17.78
C GLN A 735 24.69 -7.52 16.89
N ILE A 736 24.07 -8.60 17.36
CA ILE A 736 23.92 -9.85 16.59
C ILE A 736 23.01 -9.63 15.38
N TRP A 737 21.91 -8.89 15.54
CA TRP A 737 21.08 -8.48 14.41
C TRP A 737 21.89 -7.70 13.37
N ASP A 738 22.67 -6.70 13.79
CA ASP A 738 23.48 -5.88 12.89
C ASP A 738 24.54 -6.70 12.15
N LEU A 739 25.20 -7.64 12.83
CA LEU A 739 26.13 -8.60 12.23
C LEU A 739 25.43 -9.45 11.16
N CYS A 740 24.30 -10.07 11.52
CA CYS A 740 23.64 -11.04 10.65
C CYS A 740 22.97 -10.36 9.45
N LYS A 741 22.28 -9.23 9.65
CA LYS A 741 21.70 -8.44 8.53
C LYS A 741 22.78 -8.01 7.55
N TYR A 742 23.92 -7.51 8.06
CA TYR A 742 25.03 -7.09 7.20
C TYR A 742 25.65 -8.28 6.46
N SER A 743 25.74 -9.45 7.10
CA SER A 743 26.27 -10.67 6.47
C SER A 743 25.41 -11.13 5.30
N ILE A 744 24.08 -11.06 5.43
CA ILE A 744 23.16 -11.33 4.33
C ILE A 744 23.40 -10.37 3.17
N LYS A 745 23.58 -9.07 3.43
CA LYS A 745 23.89 -8.08 2.39
C LYS A 745 25.21 -8.38 1.66
N GLU A 746 26.31 -8.49 2.40
CA GLU A 746 27.66 -8.61 1.82
C GLU A 746 27.86 -9.90 1.02
N THR A 747 27.22 -11.00 1.42
CA THR A 747 27.39 -12.31 0.77
C THR A 747 26.62 -12.48 -0.54
N THR A 748 25.87 -11.45 -0.99
CA THR A 748 25.18 -11.46 -2.29
C THR A 748 26.05 -11.03 -3.49
N PHE A 749 27.32 -10.69 -3.26
CA PHE A 749 28.24 -10.11 -4.24
C PHE A 749 28.39 -10.91 -5.57
N ALA A 750 28.09 -12.21 -5.56
CA ALA A 750 28.17 -13.08 -6.74
C ALA A 750 26.89 -13.10 -7.60
N GLY A 751 25.78 -12.49 -7.14
CA GLY A 751 24.51 -12.48 -7.85
C GLY A 751 23.76 -13.82 -7.88
N LEU A 752 24.21 -14.75 -7.04
CA LEU A 752 23.58 -16.00 -6.60
C LEU A 752 23.93 -16.17 -5.12
N TYR A 753 23.16 -16.96 -4.37
CA TYR A 753 23.59 -17.32 -3.01
C TYR A 753 24.73 -18.33 -3.07
N VAL A 754 25.90 -17.92 -2.57
CA VAL A 754 27.12 -18.73 -2.46
C VAL A 754 27.50 -18.90 -1.00
N ASP A 755 28.41 -19.84 -0.73
CA ASP A 755 29.01 -20.08 0.58
C ASP A 755 29.69 -18.83 1.17
N GLY A 756 30.65 -18.28 0.43
CA GLY A 756 31.51 -17.17 0.86
C GLY A 756 32.62 -16.92 -0.16
N ASP A 757 33.74 -16.34 0.25
CA ASP A 757 34.90 -16.13 -0.64
C ASP A 757 35.71 -17.40 -0.90
N ARG A 758 35.61 -18.40 -0.01
CA ARG A 758 36.45 -19.59 -0.02
C ARG A 758 36.30 -20.37 -1.32
N GLU A 759 35.07 -20.77 -1.66
CA GLU A 759 34.79 -21.57 -2.86
C GLU A 759 33.93 -20.81 -3.88
N ARG A 760 33.07 -19.88 -3.42
CA ARG A 760 32.06 -19.18 -4.23
C ARG A 760 31.12 -20.15 -4.95
N ILE A 761 30.75 -21.23 -4.27
CA ILE A 761 29.88 -22.28 -4.77
C ILE A 761 28.50 -22.14 -4.13
N PRO A 762 27.41 -22.14 -4.92
CA PRO A 762 26.07 -22.31 -4.40
C PRO A 762 25.89 -23.71 -3.82
N TYR A 763 25.56 -23.79 -2.54
CA TYR A 763 25.13 -25.02 -1.87
C TYR A 763 23.69 -24.84 -1.37
N GLU A 764 22.83 -25.85 -1.54
CA GLU A 764 21.39 -25.71 -1.32
C GLU A 764 21.04 -25.38 0.15
N ALA A 765 21.78 -25.93 1.11
CA ALA A 765 21.60 -25.66 2.54
C ALA A 765 21.92 -24.20 2.89
N ASP A 766 23.06 -23.72 2.42
CA ASP A 766 23.56 -22.35 2.57
C ASP A 766 22.61 -21.35 1.92
N ALA A 767 22.21 -21.65 0.69
CA ALA A 767 21.29 -20.84 -0.08
C ALA A 767 19.91 -20.78 0.56
N TYR A 768 19.44 -21.85 1.21
CA TYR A 768 18.17 -21.82 1.96
C TYR A 768 18.24 -20.86 3.15
N ILE A 769 19.29 -20.92 3.97
CA ILE A 769 19.45 -20.01 5.12
C ILE A 769 19.65 -18.56 4.62
N ASN A 770 20.43 -18.37 3.57
CA ASN A 770 20.60 -17.05 2.95
C ASN A 770 19.27 -16.52 2.39
N GLN A 771 18.47 -17.36 1.72
CA GLN A 771 17.13 -16.98 1.25
C GLN A 771 16.22 -16.55 2.40
N LEU A 772 16.16 -17.33 3.48
CA LEU A 772 15.36 -17.00 4.67
C LEU A 772 15.80 -15.66 5.28
N GLY A 773 17.12 -15.45 5.41
CA GLY A 773 17.72 -14.20 5.85
C GLY A 773 17.32 -13.04 4.95
N HIS A 774 17.63 -13.13 3.66
CA HIS A 774 17.36 -12.11 2.66
C HIS A 774 15.88 -11.73 2.62
N TYR A 775 14.99 -12.71 2.64
CA TYR A 775 13.54 -12.48 2.57
C TYR A 775 12.96 -11.83 3.83
N SER A 776 13.71 -11.89 4.93
CA SER A 776 13.34 -11.26 6.19
C SER A 776 13.90 -9.84 6.34
N VAL A 777 14.87 -9.44 5.51
CA VAL A 777 15.56 -8.14 5.61
C VAL A 777 15.43 -7.24 4.37
N ASP A 778 15.03 -7.80 3.22
CA ASP A 778 14.70 -7.09 1.97
C ASP A 778 13.43 -7.72 1.34
N ARG A 779 12.85 -7.05 0.34
CA ARG A 779 11.72 -7.53 -0.48
C ARG A 779 12.05 -7.67 -1.97
N GLU A 780 13.34 -7.76 -2.30
CA GLU A 780 13.79 -8.04 -3.65
C GLU A 780 14.19 -9.51 -3.82
N TYR A 781 13.31 -10.28 -4.44
CA TYR A 781 13.41 -11.75 -4.49
C TYR A 781 14.05 -12.41 -5.73
N PRO A 782 14.43 -11.73 -6.84
CA PRO A 782 14.98 -12.40 -8.01
C PRO A 782 16.26 -13.21 -7.78
N ILE A 783 17.17 -12.79 -6.90
CA ILE A 783 18.39 -13.57 -6.60
C ILE A 783 18.05 -14.95 -6.03
N GLY A 784 17.02 -15.05 -5.19
CA GLY A 784 16.53 -16.32 -4.65
C GLY A 784 15.95 -17.21 -5.75
N LYS A 785 15.09 -16.66 -6.61
CA LYS A 785 14.53 -17.41 -7.76
C LYS A 785 15.63 -17.92 -8.69
N ARG A 786 16.61 -17.07 -9.04
CA ARG A 786 17.73 -17.46 -9.90
C ARG A 786 18.60 -18.55 -9.27
N THR A 787 18.81 -18.50 -7.96
CA THR A 787 19.55 -19.53 -7.22
C THR A 787 18.78 -20.86 -7.21
N ILE A 788 17.46 -20.84 -7.03
CA ILE A 788 16.62 -22.04 -7.16
C ILE A 788 16.73 -22.65 -8.57
N GLU A 789 16.64 -21.82 -9.61
CA GLU A 789 16.78 -22.28 -11.00
C GLU A 789 18.17 -22.85 -11.27
N TYR A 790 19.22 -22.28 -10.68
CA TYR A 790 20.58 -22.81 -10.77
C TYR A 790 20.66 -24.25 -10.25
N PHE A 791 20.07 -24.55 -9.08
CA PHE A 791 20.07 -25.90 -8.52
C PHE A 791 19.28 -26.94 -9.32
N MET A 792 18.42 -26.50 -10.25
CA MET A 792 17.75 -27.44 -11.17
C MET A 792 18.75 -28.12 -12.12
N GLU A 793 19.87 -27.46 -12.43
CA GLU A 793 20.90 -27.96 -13.37
C GLU A 793 22.27 -28.20 -12.69
N HIS A 794 22.43 -27.74 -11.45
CA HIS A 794 23.67 -27.80 -10.68
C HIS A 794 23.43 -28.28 -9.24
N PRO A 795 22.91 -29.52 -9.03
CA PRO A 795 22.76 -30.10 -7.70
C PRO A 795 24.10 -30.32 -6.99
N THR A 796 24.07 -30.39 -5.66
CA THR A 796 25.24 -30.75 -4.84
C THR A 796 25.11 -32.14 -4.20
N TRP A 797 26.24 -32.70 -3.80
CA TRP A 797 26.41 -34.12 -3.44
C TRP A 797 25.86 -34.58 -2.08
N PRO A 798 25.61 -33.71 -1.07
CA PRO A 798 24.99 -34.15 0.17
C PRO A 798 23.52 -34.53 0.03
N THR A 799 23.14 -35.67 0.62
CA THR A 799 21.77 -36.21 0.54
C THR A 799 20.73 -35.19 1.01
N GLU A 800 20.93 -34.61 2.19
CA GLU A 800 20.02 -33.65 2.80
C GLU A 800 20.04 -32.26 2.15
N TRP A 801 21.14 -31.85 1.49
CA TRP A 801 21.20 -30.55 0.80
C TRP A 801 20.26 -30.53 -0.41
N LEU A 802 20.20 -31.62 -1.19
CA LEU A 802 19.23 -31.75 -2.29
C LEU A 802 17.78 -31.50 -1.83
N LEU A 803 17.44 -31.99 -0.64
CA LEU A 803 16.11 -31.85 -0.05
C LEU A 803 15.75 -30.39 0.29
N HIS A 804 16.72 -29.47 0.38
CA HIS A 804 16.45 -28.04 0.59
C HIS A 804 15.86 -27.37 -0.66
N THR A 805 16.00 -27.96 -1.85
CA THR A 805 15.43 -27.37 -3.09
C THR A 805 13.92 -27.16 -2.98
N ALA A 806 13.18 -28.14 -2.45
CA ALA A 806 11.73 -28.01 -2.26
C ALA A 806 11.40 -26.97 -1.18
N LEU A 807 12.20 -26.91 -0.11
CA LEU A 807 12.05 -25.91 0.95
C LEU A 807 12.24 -24.49 0.39
N MET A 808 13.26 -24.27 -0.44
CA MET A 808 13.52 -22.97 -1.07
C MET A 808 12.39 -22.53 -2.00
N VAL A 809 11.87 -23.44 -2.84
CA VAL A 809 10.71 -23.18 -3.70
C VAL A 809 9.47 -22.87 -2.87
N ASN A 810 9.29 -23.57 -1.74
CA ASN A 810 8.17 -23.30 -0.85
C ASN A 810 8.29 -21.91 -0.21
N GLN A 811 9.46 -21.52 0.28
CA GLN A 811 9.66 -20.17 0.84
C GLN A 811 9.47 -19.07 -0.21
N ASP A 812 9.94 -19.28 -1.45
CA ASP A 812 9.65 -18.38 -2.56
C ASP A 812 8.14 -18.20 -2.76
N TYR A 813 7.39 -19.31 -2.82
CA TYR A 813 5.94 -19.27 -2.95
C TYR A 813 5.25 -18.58 -1.74
N GLN A 814 5.63 -18.91 -0.52
CA GLN A 814 5.02 -18.33 0.68
C GLN A 814 5.23 -16.80 0.77
N TYR A 815 6.40 -16.30 0.39
CA TYR A 815 6.68 -14.85 0.44
C TYR A 815 6.13 -14.10 -0.79
N THR A 816 6.08 -14.73 -1.96
CA THR A 816 5.69 -14.05 -3.21
C THR A 816 4.24 -14.27 -3.63
N GLY A 817 3.63 -15.37 -3.21
CA GLY A 817 2.38 -15.91 -3.76
C GLY A 817 2.51 -16.45 -5.20
N ASP A 818 3.74 -16.55 -5.73
CA ASP A 818 4.01 -16.94 -7.11
C ASP A 818 4.24 -18.45 -7.26
N SER A 819 3.31 -19.10 -7.94
CA SER A 819 3.37 -20.54 -8.22
C SER A 819 4.16 -20.90 -9.48
N SER A 820 4.78 -19.93 -10.16
CA SER A 820 5.44 -20.16 -11.46
C SER A 820 6.57 -21.19 -11.37
N LEU A 821 7.43 -21.12 -10.35
CA LEU A 821 8.52 -22.09 -10.15
C LEU A 821 7.99 -23.50 -9.86
N ILE A 822 6.96 -23.61 -9.01
CA ILE A 822 6.30 -24.88 -8.69
C ILE A 822 5.80 -25.54 -9.97
N LYS A 823 5.02 -24.81 -10.78
CA LYS A 823 4.42 -25.34 -12.00
C LYS A 823 5.47 -25.70 -13.06
N LYS A 824 6.51 -24.88 -13.19
CA LYS A 824 7.58 -25.09 -14.18
C LYS A 824 8.46 -26.29 -13.86
N TYR A 825 8.80 -26.49 -12.59
CA TYR A 825 9.80 -27.47 -12.16
C TYR A 825 9.24 -28.65 -11.37
N TYR A 826 7.91 -28.82 -11.29
CA TYR A 826 7.24 -29.84 -10.48
C TYR A 826 7.90 -31.23 -10.56
N ASP A 827 8.05 -31.76 -11.78
CA ASP A 827 8.59 -33.12 -11.97
C ASP A 827 10.08 -33.21 -11.59
N LYS A 828 10.89 -32.18 -11.88
CA LYS A 828 12.30 -32.13 -11.45
C LYS A 828 12.42 -32.09 -9.92
N ILE A 829 11.61 -31.27 -9.26
CA ILE A 829 11.58 -31.16 -7.79
C ILE A 829 11.18 -32.51 -7.19
N ARG A 830 10.16 -33.17 -7.76
CA ARG A 830 9.73 -34.52 -7.34
C ARG A 830 10.89 -35.50 -7.31
N HIS A 831 11.72 -35.57 -8.34
CA HIS A 831 12.89 -36.46 -8.34
C HIS A 831 13.94 -36.05 -7.30
N LYS A 832 14.19 -34.75 -7.14
CA LYS A 832 15.12 -34.21 -6.13
C LYS A 832 14.68 -34.45 -4.68
N THR A 833 13.41 -34.75 -4.43
CA THR A 833 12.94 -35.17 -3.08
C THR A 833 13.39 -36.56 -2.66
N LEU A 834 14.07 -37.30 -3.53
CA LEU A 834 14.57 -38.65 -3.28
C LEU A 834 13.49 -39.72 -3.04
N ILE A 835 12.24 -39.44 -3.41
CA ILE A 835 11.08 -40.35 -3.26
C ILE A 835 11.32 -41.75 -3.84
N GLU A 836 12.13 -41.89 -4.88
CA GLU A 836 12.42 -43.19 -5.49
C GLU A 836 13.28 -44.11 -4.59
N LEU A 837 14.00 -43.52 -3.64
CA LEU A 837 14.80 -44.23 -2.64
C LEU A 837 13.94 -44.75 -1.47
N ALA A 838 12.64 -44.43 -1.44
CA ALA A 838 11.74 -44.88 -0.38
C ALA A 838 11.68 -46.41 -0.33
N ARG A 839 11.79 -46.94 0.89
CA ARG A 839 11.51 -48.33 1.24
C ARG A 839 10.01 -48.57 1.33
N GLU A 840 9.63 -49.83 1.52
CA GLU A 840 8.23 -50.20 1.74
C GLU A 840 7.62 -49.53 2.98
N ASP A 841 8.40 -49.25 4.02
CA ASP A 841 7.94 -48.53 5.22
C ASP A 841 7.92 -47.00 5.06
N GLY A 842 8.36 -46.48 3.92
CA GLY A 842 8.40 -45.06 3.59
C GLY A 842 9.73 -44.37 3.90
N LEU A 843 10.63 -44.96 4.70
CA LEU A 843 11.93 -44.33 5.00
C LEU A 843 12.88 -44.44 3.80
N ILE A 844 13.76 -43.44 3.63
CA ILE A 844 14.78 -43.39 2.58
C ILE A 844 16.17 -43.70 3.13
N SER A 845 17.04 -44.19 2.24
CA SER A 845 18.48 -44.34 2.47
C SER A 845 19.24 -43.96 1.21
N SER A 846 20.38 -43.27 1.35
CA SER A 846 21.33 -43.02 0.27
C SER A 846 22.23 -44.23 -0.03
N GLN A 847 22.27 -45.22 0.86
CA GLN A 847 23.07 -46.44 0.73
C GLN A 847 22.26 -47.58 0.12
N THR A 848 21.89 -47.44 -1.16
CA THR A 848 21.12 -48.42 -1.94
C THR A 848 21.64 -48.49 -3.37
N ASP A 849 21.48 -49.65 -4.00
CA ASP A 849 21.71 -49.90 -5.43
C ASP A 849 20.87 -49.01 -6.36
N LYS A 850 19.80 -48.39 -5.84
CA LYS A 850 19.01 -47.38 -6.56
C LYS A 850 19.78 -46.08 -6.84
N VAL A 851 20.82 -45.75 -6.06
CA VAL A 851 21.70 -44.59 -6.32
C VAL A 851 22.74 -44.96 -7.38
N ASN A 852 22.28 -45.10 -8.61
CA ASN A 852 23.09 -45.43 -9.79
C ASN A 852 23.20 -44.25 -10.76
N ASP A 853 24.02 -44.39 -11.80
CA ASP A 853 24.31 -43.31 -12.76
C ASP A 853 23.04 -42.74 -13.42
N ALA A 854 22.08 -43.60 -13.76
CA ALA A 854 20.81 -43.18 -14.37
C ALA A 854 19.97 -42.32 -13.40
N TYR A 855 19.97 -42.67 -12.11
CA TYR A 855 19.30 -41.89 -11.09
C TYR A 855 20.02 -40.55 -10.83
N MET A 856 21.35 -40.56 -10.72
CA MET A 856 22.16 -39.36 -10.51
C MET A 856 21.99 -38.36 -11.66
N ALA A 857 21.97 -38.83 -12.91
CA ALA A 857 21.67 -37.99 -14.07
C ALA A 857 20.24 -37.40 -14.00
N ARG A 858 19.24 -38.18 -13.55
CA ARG A 858 17.86 -37.74 -13.44
C ARG A 858 17.66 -36.61 -12.41
N ILE A 859 18.38 -36.64 -11.30
CA ILE A 859 18.33 -35.58 -10.26
C ILE A 859 19.22 -34.38 -10.59
N GLY A 860 19.89 -34.40 -11.75
CA GLY A 860 20.56 -33.23 -12.37
C GLY A 860 22.09 -33.24 -12.34
N PHE A 861 22.75 -34.30 -11.90
CA PHE A 861 24.22 -34.34 -11.90
C PHE A 861 24.75 -34.52 -13.32
N LYS A 862 25.59 -33.58 -13.78
CA LYS A 862 26.29 -33.70 -15.07
C LYS A 862 27.31 -34.83 -15.06
N ASP A 863 28.04 -34.96 -13.95
CA ASP A 863 28.87 -36.13 -13.68
C ASP A 863 28.03 -37.14 -12.88
N SER A 864 27.46 -38.11 -13.60
CA SER A 864 26.61 -39.15 -13.03
C SER A 864 27.36 -40.17 -12.19
N THR A 865 28.70 -40.13 -12.15
CA THR A 865 29.52 -41.01 -11.30
C THR A 865 29.56 -40.56 -9.85
N ASN A 866 29.15 -39.32 -9.56
CA ASN A 866 28.95 -38.83 -8.21
C ASN A 866 27.95 -39.71 -7.44
N ARG A 867 28.08 -39.74 -6.11
CA ARG A 867 27.18 -40.49 -5.23
C ARG A 867 26.75 -39.64 -4.06
N LEU A 868 25.52 -39.87 -3.60
CA LEU A 868 24.97 -39.19 -2.43
C LEU A 868 25.65 -39.70 -1.16
N LYS A 869 25.86 -38.79 -0.22
CA LYS A 869 26.37 -39.11 1.11
C LYS A 869 25.70 -38.23 2.16
N ASP A 870 25.32 -38.86 3.26
CA ASP A 870 24.72 -38.17 4.39
C ASP A 870 25.81 -37.44 5.19
N ILE A 871 25.51 -36.22 5.66
CA ILE A 871 26.47 -35.40 6.42
C ILE A 871 25.95 -34.98 7.78
N VAL A 872 24.64 -34.79 7.99
CA VAL A 872 23.98 -34.35 9.23
C VAL A 872 24.36 -32.94 9.69
N ASP A 873 25.65 -32.66 9.85
CA ASP A 873 26.19 -31.35 10.22
C ASP A 873 27.67 -31.18 9.80
N TRP A 874 28.15 -29.93 9.85
CA TRP A 874 29.44 -29.48 9.35
C TRP A 874 30.24 -28.62 10.35
N PRO A 875 31.54 -28.88 10.58
CA PRO A 875 32.35 -29.94 9.99
C PRO A 875 31.99 -31.36 10.48
N PRO A 876 32.29 -32.39 9.66
CA PRO A 876 32.14 -33.79 10.03
C PRO A 876 33.04 -34.19 11.21
N ALA A 877 32.85 -35.41 11.73
CA ALA A 877 33.76 -35.97 12.72
C ALA A 877 35.18 -36.10 12.16
N GLN A 878 36.19 -35.97 13.03
CA GLN A 878 37.60 -36.07 12.67
C GLN A 878 37.95 -37.41 12.00
N LYS A 879 37.26 -38.50 12.38
CA LYS A 879 37.43 -39.82 11.74
C LYS A 879 37.03 -39.85 10.25
N ASP A 880 36.17 -38.93 9.82
CA ASP A 880 35.64 -38.89 8.46
C ASP A 880 36.52 -38.05 7.52
N THR A 881 37.29 -37.10 8.06
CA THR A 881 38.05 -36.10 7.27
C THR A 881 39.56 -36.13 7.54
N GLY A 882 39.99 -36.68 8.68
CA GLY A 882 41.36 -36.60 9.18
C GLY A 882 41.74 -35.23 9.76
N TRP A 883 40.82 -34.27 9.83
CA TRP A 883 41.09 -32.94 10.37
C TRP A 883 41.28 -32.96 11.88
N LYS A 884 42.24 -32.18 12.39
CA LYS A 884 42.37 -31.96 13.84
C LYS A 884 41.33 -30.92 14.28
N LEU A 885 40.23 -31.39 14.87
CA LEU A 885 39.12 -30.54 15.33
C LEU A 885 39.22 -30.30 16.85
N ALA A 886 38.45 -29.33 17.36
CA ALA A 886 38.33 -29.09 18.79
C ALA A 886 37.73 -30.30 19.54
N THR A 887 36.83 -31.04 18.88
CA THR A 887 36.21 -32.27 19.36
C THR A 887 36.36 -33.36 18.29
N PRO A 888 36.78 -34.60 18.63
CA PRO A 888 36.88 -35.69 17.66
C PRO A 888 35.57 -35.99 16.90
N GLU A 889 34.43 -35.67 17.51
CA GLU A 889 33.09 -35.88 16.98
C GLU A 889 32.65 -34.82 15.96
N GLY A 890 33.44 -33.74 15.80
CA GLY A 890 33.06 -32.59 14.97
C GLY A 890 31.81 -31.88 15.52
N GLU A 891 30.97 -31.35 14.62
CA GLU A 891 29.73 -30.63 14.98
C GLU A 891 28.48 -31.51 14.98
N ARG A 892 28.65 -32.83 14.97
CA ARG A 892 27.52 -33.78 14.87
C ARG A 892 27.02 -34.31 16.21
N ASP A 893 27.56 -33.81 17.31
CA ASP A 893 27.21 -34.29 18.65
C ASP A 893 27.36 -35.82 18.78
N GLY A 894 28.39 -36.40 18.15
CA GLY A 894 28.62 -37.86 18.17
C GLY A 894 27.67 -38.69 17.31
N HIS A 895 26.90 -38.08 16.40
CA HIS A 895 25.86 -38.76 15.61
C HIS A 895 26.35 -40.07 14.96
N ASP A 896 25.60 -41.14 15.20
CA ASP A 896 25.85 -42.46 14.64
C ASP A 896 25.29 -42.57 13.22
N MET A 897 26.18 -42.46 12.22
CA MET A 897 25.82 -42.47 10.79
C MET A 897 25.29 -43.84 10.35
N ARG A 898 23.96 -44.00 10.35
CA ARG A 898 23.26 -45.21 9.89
C ARG A 898 22.71 -45.05 8.47
N PRO A 899 22.56 -46.15 7.69
CA PRO A 899 21.92 -46.09 6.37
C PRO A 899 20.53 -45.45 6.39
N VAL A 900 19.74 -45.70 7.44
CA VAL A 900 18.50 -44.99 7.72
C VAL A 900 18.73 -44.15 8.97
N ASN A 901 18.95 -42.86 8.78
CA ASN A 901 19.12 -41.90 9.88
C ASN A 901 17.91 -40.96 10.01
N THR A 902 17.70 -40.46 11.23
CA THR A 902 16.55 -39.63 11.62
C THR A 902 16.56 -38.26 10.94
N VAL A 903 17.74 -37.70 10.68
CA VAL A 903 17.90 -36.35 10.11
C VAL A 903 17.43 -36.30 8.66
N VAL A 904 17.98 -37.16 7.79
CA VAL A 904 17.61 -37.26 6.37
C VAL A 904 16.12 -37.56 6.23
N ASN A 905 15.60 -38.49 7.03
CA ASN A 905 14.19 -38.86 6.98
C ASN A 905 13.25 -37.76 7.51
N SER A 906 13.72 -36.88 8.40
CA SER A 906 12.97 -35.70 8.83
C SER A 906 12.86 -34.67 7.70
N PHE A 907 13.94 -34.40 6.98
CA PHE A 907 13.89 -33.57 5.76
C PHE A 907 13.00 -34.18 4.68
N PHE A 908 13.07 -35.51 4.50
CA PHE A 908 12.22 -36.23 3.55
C PHE A 908 10.73 -36.08 3.90
N TYR A 909 10.36 -36.24 5.17
CA TYR A 909 8.99 -35.98 5.64
C TYR A 909 8.50 -34.57 5.26
N GLU A 910 9.30 -33.54 5.54
CA GLU A 910 8.91 -32.17 5.22
C GLU A 910 8.80 -31.95 3.70
N ASN A 911 9.67 -32.58 2.90
CA ASN A 911 9.56 -32.58 1.45
C ASN A 911 8.26 -33.23 0.96
N MET A 912 7.79 -34.32 1.56
CA MET A 912 6.51 -34.93 1.19
C MET A 912 5.34 -34.00 1.50
N ARG A 913 5.37 -33.32 2.64
CA ARG A 913 4.36 -32.32 3.01
C ARG A 913 4.33 -31.16 2.00
N ILE A 914 5.49 -30.66 1.60
CA ILE A 914 5.63 -29.61 0.58
C ILE A 914 5.17 -30.11 -0.79
N MET A 915 5.53 -31.34 -1.19
CA MET A 915 5.14 -31.89 -2.49
C MET A 915 3.64 -32.13 -2.61
N ALA A 916 2.95 -32.44 -1.50
CA ALA A 916 1.49 -32.47 -1.48
C ALA A 916 0.89 -31.09 -1.80
N GLU A 917 1.41 -30.02 -1.19
CA GLU A 917 0.99 -28.65 -1.48
C GLU A 917 1.32 -28.25 -2.94
N PHE A 918 2.50 -28.62 -3.43
CA PHE A 918 2.89 -28.36 -4.82
C PHE A 918 2.00 -29.12 -5.81
N ALA A 919 1.63 -30.36 -5.50
CA ALA A 919 0.74 -31.17 -6.33
C ALA A 919 -0.64 -30.51 -6.43
N LYS A 920 -1.17 -30.02 -5.30
CA LYS A 920 -2.41 -29.23 -5.26
C LYS A 920 -2.32 -27.98 -6.15
N ILE A 921 -1.24 -27.21 -6.04
CA ILE A 921 -1.01 -25.99 -6.83
C ILE A 921 -0.83 -26.28 -8.33
N ALA A 922 -0.19 -27.40 -8.66
CA ALA A 922 0.01 -27.87 -10.02
C ALA A 922 -1.25 -28.54 -10.63
N GLY A 923 -2.31 -28.74 -9.84
CA GLY A 923 -3.55 -29.39 -10.29
C GLY A 923 -3.42 -30.90 -10.46
N LYS A 924 -2.59 -31.56 -9.64
CA LYS A 924 -2.34 -33.01 -9.63
C LYS A 924 -2.92 -33.67 -8.35
N PRO A 925 -4.24 -33.96 -8.30
CA PRO A 925 -4.88 -34.46 -7.08
C PRO A 925 -4.40 -35.86 -6.64
N ASP A 926 -4.09 -36.75 -7.58
CA ASP A 926 -3.58 -38.09 -7.24
C ASP A 926 -2.19 -38.01 -6.59
N ASP A 927 -1.31 -37.16 -7.13
CA ASP A 927 -0.01 -36.88 -6.52
C ASP A 927 -0.16 -36.23 -5.15
N GLN A 928 -1.13 -35.32 -4.98
CA GLN A 928 -1.41 -34.71 -3.67
C GLN A 928 -1.73 -35.79 -2.63
N ILE A 929 -2.69 -36.68 -2.92
CA ILE A 929 -3.09 -37.77 -2.01
C ILE A 929 -1.89 -38.70 -1.75
N PHE A 930 -1.13 -39.04 -2.79
CA PHE A 930 0.07 -39.87 -2.65
C PHE A 930 1.07 -39.26 -1.67
N PHE A 931 1.39 -37.98 -1.81
CA PHE A 931 2.35 -37.29 -0.95
C PHE A 931 1.81 -37.07 0.47
N GLU A 932 0.51 -36.83 0.65
CA GLU A 932 -0.12 -36.77 1.97
C GLU A 932 0.00 -38.12 2.71
N ILE A 933 -0.32 -39.22 2.02
CA ILE A 933 -0.19 -40.57 2.59
C ILE A 933 1.28 -40.89 2.87
N MET A 934 2.19 -40.54 1.96
CA MET A 934 3.62 -40.77 2.16
C MET A 934 4.14 -39.98 3.37
N ALA A 935 3.76 -38.70 3.53
CA ALA A 935 4.16 -37.91 4.69
C ALA A 935 3.67 -38.54 6.01
N LEU A 936 2.40 -38.98 6.07
CA LEU A 936 1.87 -39.67 7.25
C LEU A 936 2.62 -40.97 7.54
N LYS A 937 2.93 -41.75 6.49
CA LYS A 937 3.68 -43.00 6.60
C LYS A 937 5.10 -42.79 7.11
N VAL A 938 5.82 -41.80 6.58
CA VAL A 938 7.17 -41.43 7.04
C VAL A 938 7.12 -40.94 8.48
N LYS A 939 6.16 -40.07 8.84
CA LYS A 939 6.00 -39.58 10.22
C LYS A 939 5.78 -40.73 11.20
N GLU A 940 4.94 -41.70 10.85
CA GLU A 940 4.70 -42.86 11.71
C GLU A 940 5.91 -43.80 11.77
N ALA A 941 6.63 -44.01 10.65
CA ALA A 941 7.86 -44.80 10.65
C ALA A 941 8.95 -44.17 11.53
N ILE A 942 9.12 -42.84 11.50
CA ILE A 942 10.06 -42.14 12.39
C ILE A 942 9.63 -42.32 13.86
N ASN A 943 8.35 -42.11 14.18
CA ASN A 943 7.86 -42.23 15.56
C ASN A 943 7.83 -43.67 16.11
N SER A 944 7.73 -44.67 15.26
CA SER A 944 7.66 -46.09 15.69
C SER A 944 9.03 -46.76 15.71
N LYS A 945 9.95 -46.38 14.82
CA LYS A 945 11.26 -47.05 14.68
C LYS A 945 12.44 -46.25 15.21
N LEU A 946 12.36 -44.92 15.15
CA LEU A 946 13.49 -44.04 15.47
C LEU A 946 13.31 -43.31 16.80
N PHE A 947 12.14 -43.40 17.43
CA PHE A 947 11.89 -42.90 18.78
C PHE A 947 12.11 -44.01 19.81
N ASP A 948 12.96 -43.76 20.80
CA ASP A 948 13.11 -44.64 21.96
C ASP A 948 12.08 -44.25 23.02
N ALA A 949 10.99 -45.01 23.09
CA ALA A 949 9.91 -44.76 24.05
C ALA A 949 10.34 -44.85 25.53
N LYS A 950 11.43 -45.57 25.85
CA LYS A 950 11.93 -45.66 27.23
C LYS A 950 12.72 -44.41 27.61
N LYS A 951 13.51 -43.89 26.67
CA LYS A 951 14.30 -42.66 26.89
C LYS A 951 13.50 -41.38 26.62
N GLY A 952 12.40 -41.47 25.87
CA GLY A 952 11.57 -40.32 25.49
C GLY A 952 12.22 -39.41 24.45
N ILE A 953 13.18 -39.92 23.66
CA ILE A 953 13.99 -39.16 22.70
C ILE A 953 14.21 -39.96 21.42
N TYR A 954 14.58 -39.28 20.34
CA TYR A 954 14.91 -39.91 19.07
C TYR A 954 16.35 -40.43 19.07
N LEU A 955 16.54 -41.59 18.47
CA LEU A 955 17.83 -42.19 18.16
C LEU A 955 18.35 -41.64 16.83
N ASP A 956 19.64 -41.75 16.59
CA ASP A 956 20.26 -41.23 15.37
C ASP A 956 19.81 -41.91 14.09
N GLY A 957 19.44 -43.19 14.19
CA GLY A 957 18.95 -43.97 13.06
C GLY A 957 18.52 -45.37 13.48
N GLU A 958 18.00 -46.13 12.51
CA GLU A 958 17.52 -47.50 12.73
C GLU A 958 18.69 -48.37 13.24
N GLY A 959 18.53 -48.94 14.45
CA GLY A 959 19.56 -49.76 15.10
C GLY A 959 20.67 -48.99 15.83
N SER A 960 20.60 -47.65 15.91
CA SER A 960 21.51 -46.86 16.75
C SER A 960 21.15 -46.99 18.24
N THR A 961 22.14 -46.92 19.12
CA THR A 961 21.94 -46.76 20.57
C THR A 961 22.19 -45.33 21.05
N HIS A 962 22.67 -44.47 20.15
CA HIS A 962 23.04 -43.07 20.40
C HIS A 962 21.91 -42.12 19.98
N SER A 963 21.81 -40.99 20.69
CA SER A 963 20.90 -39.89 20.42
C SER A 963 21.69 -38.60 20.42
N SER A 964 21.71 -37.92 19.28
CA SER A 964 22.34 -36.61 19.09
C SER A 964 21.33 -35.47 19.21
N LEU A 965 21.84 -34.25 19.39
CA LEU A 965 21.05 -33.02 19.27
C LEU A 965 20.26 -33.00 17.95
N HIS A 966 20.90 -33.36 16.83
CA HIS A 966 20.33 -33.31 15.47
C HIS A 966 19.15 -34.26 15.31
N SER A 967 19.25 -35.49 15.81
CA SER A 967 18.16 -36.46 15.71
C SER A 967 16.93 -36.06 16.53
N ASN A 968 17.06 -35.08 17.43
CA ASN A 968 15.95 -34.56 18.24
C ASN A 968 15.46 -33.19 17.77
N MET A 969 16.35 -32.31 17.31
CA MET A 969 16.00 -30.96 16.87
C MET A 969 15.25 -30.94 15.52
N LEU A 970 15.62 -31.82 14.57
CA LEU A 970 14.98 -31.87 13.25
C LEU A 970 13.54 -32.40 13.31
N PRO A 971 13.23 -33.53 14.00
CA PRO A 971 11.85 -33.92 14.25
C PRO A 971 11.03 -32.84 14.93
N LEU A 972 11.63 -32.07 15.84
CA LEU A 972 10.96 -30.96 16.53
C LEU A 972 10.64 -29.81 15.57
N ALA A 973 11.63 -29.38 14.77
CA ALA A 973 11.48 -28.34 13.76
C ALA A 973 10.38 -28.66 12.74
N PHE A 974 10.34 -29.89 12.23
CA PHE A 974 9.35 -30.32 11.24
C PHE A 974 8.06 -30.89 11.85
N GLY A 975 7.95 -30.96 13.18
CA GLY A 975 6.68 -31.29 13.86
C GLY A 975 6.28 -32.75 13.73
N ILE A 976 7.30 -33.59 13.72
CA ILE A 976 7.19 -35.03 13.76
C ILE A 976 6.94 -35.49 15.20
N VAL A 977 7.50 -34.78 16.19
CA VAL A 977 7.35 -35.08 17.62
C VAL A 977 5.89 -35.03 18.05
N ARG A 978 5.41 -36.12 18.65
CA ARG A 978 4.07 -36.21 19.25
C ARG A 978 3.97 -35.28 20.47
N ASP A 979 2.79 -34.71 20.70
CA ASP A 979 2.59 -33.67 21.73
C ASP A 979 3.00 -34.15 23.13
N GLU A 980 2.71 -35.41 23.47
CA GLU A 980 3.09 -36.04 24.73
C GLU A 980 4.61 -36.15 24.95
N ASN A 981 5.40 -36.16 23.87
CA ASN A 981 6.86 -36.32 23.90
C ASN A 981 7.61 -35.00 23.72
N LYS A 982 6.93 -33.89 23.41
CA LYS A 982 7.58 -32.60 23.17
C LYS A 982 8.45 -32.17 24.35
N LYS A 983 7.94 -32.34 25.58
CA LYS A 983 8.67 -31.96 26.78
C LYS A 983 9.98 -32.72 26.94
N SER A 984 9.98 -34.05 26.82
CA SER A 984 11.20 -34.85 26.99
C SER A 984 12.24 -34.56 25.90
N VAL A 985 11.79 -34.37 24.67
CA VAL A 985 12.66 -33.99 23.54
C VAL A 985 13.27 -32.60 23.76
N VAL A 986 12.47 -31.61 24.19
CA VAL A 986 12.98 -30.26 24.50
C VAL A 986 13.96 -30.28 25.68
N ASP A 987 13.67 -31.05 26.73
CA ASP A 987 14.56 -31.18 27.89
C ASP A 987 15.90 -31.84 27.47
N PHE A 988 15.86 -32.83 26.58
CA PHE A 988 17.06 -33.42 26.01
C PHE A 988 17.86 -32.41 25.17
N ILE A 989 17.20 -31.66 24.28
CA ILE A 989 17.84 -30.58 23.50
C ILE A 989 18.53 -29.58 24.44
N LYS A 990 17.84 -29.13 25.50
CA LYS A 990 18.41 -28.22 26.50
C LYS A 990 19.66 -28.79 27.17
N SER A 991 19.70 -30.10 27.41
CA SER A 991 20.85 -30.77 28.02
C SER A 991 22.10 -30.80 27.13
N ARG A 992 21.94 -30.64 25.81
CA ARG A 992 23.07 -30.64 24.85
C ARG A 992 23.66 -29.25 24.61
N GLY A 993 22.90 -28.18 24.79
CA GLY A 993 23.36 -26.83 24.44
C GLY A 993 23.46 -26.62 22.93
N MET A 994 24.36 -25.74 22.50
CA MET A 994 24.69 -25.51 21.08
C MET A 994 25.65 -26.57 20.55
N ALA A 995 25.33 -27.86 20.72
CA ALA A 995 26.13 -28.99 20.21
C ALA A 995 25.94 -29.22 18.69
N SER A 996 25.71 -28.16 17.94
CA SER A 996 25.58 -28.16 16.49
C SER A 996 26.45 -27.04 15.91
N SER A 997 26.65 -27.07 14.60
CA SER A 997 27.26 -25.97 13.87
C SER A 997 26.32 -24.77 13.76
N VAL A 998 26.83 -23.72 13.11
CA VAL A 998 26.04 -22.55 12.71
C VAL A 998 24.94 -22.91 11.70
N TYR A 999 25.13 -23.95 10.87
CA TYR A 999 24.09 -24.51 9.98
C TYR A 999 22.99 -25.18 10.80
N GLY A 1000 23.36 -26.07 11.73
CA GLY A 1000 22.41 -26.76 12.60
C GLY A 1000 21.58 -25.81 13.49
N ALA A 1001 22.14 -24.65 13.84
CA ALA A 1001 21.48 -23.64 14.65
C ALA A 1001 20.16 -23.13 14.05
N GLN A 1002 20.02 -23.11 12.71
CA GLN A 1002 18.77 -22.77 12.03
C GLN A 1002 17.62 -23.67 12.50
N PHE A 1003 17.81 -24.98 12.40
CA PHE A 1003 16.77 -25.96 12.72
C PHE A 1003 16.57 -26.13 14.23
N LEU A 1004 17.63 -25.93 15.02
CA LEU A 1004 17.51 -25.87 16.48
C LEU A 1004 16.55 -24.75 16.90
N LEU A 1005 16.75 -23.54 16.39
CA LEU A 1005 15.90 -22.39 16.72
C LEU A 1005 14.48 -22.54 16.15
N ASP A 1006 14.32 -23.03 14.92
CA ASP A 1006 13.00 -23.36 14.35
C ASP A 1006 12.23 -24.33 15.27
N GLY A 1007 12.89 -25.40 15.73
CA GLY A 1007 12.29 -26.40 16.64
C GLY A 1007 11.91 -25.82 18.01
N LEU A 1008 12.80 -25.05 18.63
CA LEU A 1008 12.55 -24.46 19.95
C LEU A 1008 11.40 -23.44 19.92
N TYR A 1009 11.38 -22.53 18.94
CA TYR A 1009 10.27 -21.58 18.80
C TYR A 1009 8.96 -22.27 18.44
N ARG A 1010 8.99 -23.33 17.63
CA ARG A 1010 7.78 -24.12 17.35
C ARG A 1010 7.24 -24.81 18.60
N ALA A 1011 8.13 -25.26 19.48
CA ALA A 1011 7.78 -25.97 20.71
C ALA A 1011 7.35 -25.06 21.87
N GLY A 1012 7.43 -23.73 21.73
CA GLY A 1012 7.20 -22.81 22.85
C GLY A 1012 8.31 -22.89 23.91
N ALA A 1013 9.57 -23.06 23.46
CA ALA A 1013 10.77 -23.01 24.29
C ALA A 1013 11.53 -21.69 24.09
N GLU A 1014 10.79 -20.58 24.01
CA GLU A 1014 11.27 -19.27 23.57
C GLU A 1014 12.37 -18.67 24.46
N ASP A 1015 12.30 -18.84 25.78
CA ASP A 1015 13.32 -18.35 26.70
C ASP A 1015 14.67 -18.99 26.40
N TYR A 1016 14.67 -20.30 26.10
CA TYR A 1016 15.89 -21.01 25.77
C TYR A 1016 16.41 -20.63 24.39
N ALA A 1017 15.53 -20.51 23.39
CA ALA A 1017 15.91 -20.02 22.06
C ALA A 1017 16.53 -18.61 22.11
N LEU A 1018 15.93 -17.69 22.87
CA LEU A 1018 16.45 -16.35 23.10
C LEU A 1018 17.81 -16.41 23.80
N ASN A 1019 17.96 -17.23 24.83
CA ASN A 1019 19.23 -17.41 25.54
C ASN A 1019 20.36 -17.93 24.64
N LEU A 1020 20.07 -18.87 23.74
CA LEU A 1020 21.04 -19.34 22.74
C LEU A 1020 21.43 -18.21 21.78
N MET A 1021 20.47 -17.41 21.31
CA MET A 1021 20.76 -16.28 20.41
C MET A 1021 21.63 -15.20 21.07
N ARG A 1022 21.40 -14.87 22.34
CA ARG A 1022 22.19 -13.86 23.07
C ARG A 1022 23.37 -14.43 23.86
N ALA A 1023 23.72 -15.70 23.63
CA ALA A 1023 24.84 -16.33 24.31
C ALA A 1023 26.15 -15.56 24.03
N THR A 1024 27.08 -15.62 24.97
CA THR A 1024 28.39 -14.95 24.88
C THR A 1024 29.56 -15.91 25.09
N ASP A 1025 29.28 -17.22 25.16
CA ASP A 1025 30.30 -18.26 25.16
C ASP A 1025 30.99 -18.40 23.79
N ASP A 1026 31.74 -19.47 23.57
CA ASP A 1026 32.50 -19.69 22.32
C ASP A 1026 31.64 -20.16 21.15
N ARG A 1027 30.48 -20.78 21.40
CA ARG A 1027 29.51 -21.25 20.39
C ARG A 1027 28.36 -20.25 20.25
N SER A 1028 28.71 -19.00 19.99
CA SER A 1028 27.75 -17.90 19.92
C SER A 1028 28.10 -16.91 18.81
N TRP A 1029 27.07 -16.20 18.32
CA TRP A 1029 27.26 -15.08 17.39
C TRP A 1029 28.05 -13.94 18.03
N TYR A 1030 27.91 -13.73 19.33
CA TYR A 1030 28.70 -12.73 20.04
C TYR A 1030 30.19 -13.09 20.04
N ASN A 1031 30.56 -14.38 20.05
CA ASN A 1031 31.96 -14.77 19.87
C ASN A 1031 32.54 -14.24 18.56
N MET A 1032 31.79 -14.34 17.46
CA MET A 1032 32.20 -13.84 16.14
C MET A 1032 32.55 -12.34 16.19
N ILE A 1033 31.72 -11.56 16.89
CA ILE A 1033 31.96 -10.13 17.11
C ILE A 1033 33.19 -9.92 17.99
N ARG A 1034 33.30 -10.70 19.09
CA ARG A 1034 34.40 -10.60 20.07
C ARG A 1034 35.76 -10.89 19.44
N ILE A 1035 35.85 -11.85 18.52
CA ILE A 1035 37.10 -12.16 17.80
C ILE A 1035 37.40 -11.18 16.66
N GLY A 1036 36.53 -10.19 16.43
CA GLY A 1036 36.75 -9.07 15.52
C GLY A 1036 36.06 -9.18 14.16
N SER A 1037 35.32 -10.25 13.90
CA SER A 1037 34.61 -10.41 12.63
C SER A 1037 33.42 -9.46 12.52
N THR A 1038 33.14 -9.02 11.29
CA THR A 1038 32.00 -8.16 10.96
C THR A 1038 31.05 -8.78 9.96
N VAL A 1039 31.37 -9.98 9.49
CA VAL A 1039 30.50 -10.89 8.74
C VAL A 1039 30.48 -12.23 9.50
N THR A 1040 29.38 -12.98 9.43
CA THR A 1040 29.28 -14.29 10.09
C THR A 1040 30.28 -15.30 9.52
N LEU A 1041 30.71 -16.26 10.34
CA LEU A 1041 31.74 -17.25 9.98
C LEU A 1041 31.13 -18.55 9.45
N GLU A 1042 31.93 -19.37 8.76
CA GLU A 1042 31.56 -20.75 8.37
C GLU A 1042 31.30 -21.65 9.59
N ALA A 1043 32.02 -21.43 10.68
CA ALA A 1043 31.91 -22.18 11.93
C ALA A 1043 31.97 -21.23 13.13
N TRP A 1044 31.59 -21.70 14.32
CA TRP A 1044 31.55 -20.86 15.53
C TRP A 1044 32.89 -20.17 15.85
N ASP A 1045 33.99 -20.82 15.52
CA ASP A 1045 35.36 -20.33 15.69
C ASP A 1045 36.33 -21.19 14.86
N MET A 1046 37.49 -20.64 14.51
CA MET A 1046 38.56 -21.36 13.79
C MET A 1046 39.05 -22.60 14.54
N LYS A 1047 38.92 -22.67 15.88
CA LYS A 1047 39.28 -23.88 16.63
C LYS A 1047 38.38 -25.09 16.31
N TYR A 1048 37.12 -24.84 15.93
CA TYR A 1048 36.18 -25.92 15.56
C TYR A 1048 36.38 -26.35 14.11
N LYS A 1049 36.74 -25.41 13.23
CA LYS A 1049 37.08 -25.69 11.84
C LYS A 1049 38.30 -24.85 11.42
N PRO A 1050 39.52 -25.43 11.43
CA PRO A 1050 40.75 -24.68 11.14
C PRO A 1050 40.86 -24.11 9.72
N ASN A 1051 40.05 -24.60 8.78
CA ASN A 1051 39.96 -24.12 7.39
C ASN A 1051 38.65 -23.37 7.11
N ALA A 1052 37.99 -22.81 8.12
CA ALA A 1052 36.81 -21.97 7.95
C ALA A 1052 37.14 -20.61 7.30
N ASP A 1053 36.14 -20.03 6.65
CA ASP A 1053 36.14 -18.61 6.25
C ASP A 1053 35.48 -17.70 7.31
N TRP A 1054 35.67 -16.39 7.13
CA TRP A 1054 35.14 -15.33 8.00
C TRP A 1054 33.97 -14.55 7.37
N ASN A 1055 33.40 -15.07 6.27
CA ASN A 1055 32.47 -14.34 5.43
C ASN A 1055 31.37 -15.24 4.83
N HIS A 1056 30.67 -15.96 5.70
CA HIS A 1056 29.71 -17.01 5.34
C HIS A 1056 28.26 -16.68 5.71
N ALA A 1057 27.35 -16.77 4.74
CA ALA A 1057 25.95 -16.37 4.92
C ALA A 1057 25.15 -17.29 5.86
N TRP A 1058 25.46 -18.59 5.89
CA TRP A 1058 24.69 -19.56 6.67
C TRP A 1058 24.80 -19.36 8.19
N GLY A 1059 25.80 -18.57 8.63
CA GLY A 1059 25.98 -18.20 10.03
C GLY A 1059 25.02 -17.10 10.45
N ALA A 1060 24.34 -16.44 9.52
CA ALA A 1060 23.45 -15.31 9.77
C ALA A 1060 22.02 -15.69 10.16
N VAL A 1061 21.82 -16.86 10.79
CA VAL A 1061 20.51 -17.38 11.25
C VAL A 1061 19.67 -16.33 12.00
N PRO A 1062 20.21 -15.51 12.93
CA PRO A 1062 19.43 -14.47 13.62
C PRO A 1062 18.77 -13.44 12.70
N ALA A 1063 19.29 -13.20 11.48
CA ALA A 1063 18.66 -12.29 10.51
C ALA A 1063 17.24 -12.75 10.11
N ASN A 1064 16.96 -14.05 10.17
CA ASN A 1064 15.63 -14.60 9.89
C ASN A 1064 14.90 -15.07 11.15
N MET A 1065 15.63 -15.53 12.18
CA MET A 1065 15.01 -15.98 13.44
C MET A 1065 14.46 -14.86 14.32
N ILE A 1066 15.03 -13.66 14.27
CA ILE A 1066 14.44 -12.51 14.96
C ILE A 1066 13.06 -12.15 14.39
N PRO A 1067 12.87 -12.00 13.06
CA PRO A 1067 11.56 -11.80 12.46
C PRO A 1067 10.62 -13.02 12.59
N ARG A 1068 11.07 -14.22 12.19
CA ARG A 1068 10.21 -15.40 12.03
C ARG A 1068 9.97 -16.20 13.31
N GLY A 1069 10.92 -16.20 14.25
CA GLY A 1069 10.87 -16.95 15.50
C GLY A 1069 10.51 -16.07 16.69
N LEU A 1070 11.38 -15.10 17.00
CA LEU A 1070 11.24 -14.19 18.15
C LEU A 1070 10.00 -13.31 18.05
N TRP A 1071 9.75 -12.67 16.90
CA TRP A 1071 8.53 -11.91 16.65
C TRP A 1071 7.40 -12.74 16.03
N GLY A 1072 7.73 -13.90 15.46
CA GLY A 1072 6.75 -14.81 14.87
C GLY A 1072 6.07 -14.26 13.61
N ILE A 1073 6.66 -13.28 12.92
CA ILE A 1073 6.08 -12.63 11.74
C ILE A 1073 6.41 -13.47 10.51
N THR A 1074 5.40 -14.16 9.98
CA THR A 1074 5.52 -15.06 8.83
C THR A 1074 4.27 -14.97 7.94
N PRO A 1075 4.35 -15.34 6.65
CA PRO A 1075 3.16 -15.45 5.81
C PRO A 1075 2.30 -16.63 6.29
N GLN A 1076 1.05 -16.35 6.70
CA GLN A 1076 0.05 -17.39 6.98
C GLN A 1076 -0.63 -17.85 5.68
N THR A 1077 -0.80 -16.91 4.75
CA THR A 1077 -1.17 -17.21 3.37
C THR A 1077 -0.06 -16.74 2.43
N PRO A 1078 0.19 -17.45 1.32
CA PRO A 1078 1.19 -17.05 0.32
C PRO A 1078 1.02 -15.59 -0.14
N GLY A 1079 2.12 -14.82 -0.11
CA GLY A 1079 2.16 -13.40 -0.47
C GLY A 1079 1.65 -12.44 0.62
N PHE A 1080 1.58 -12.89 1.88
CA PHE A 1080 1.14 -12.09 3.04
C PHE A 1080 -0.26 -11.50 2.91
N GLY A 1081 -1.22 -12.22 2.30
CA GLY A 1081 -2.64 -11.85 2.43
C GLY A 1081 -3.07 -11.79 3.90
N ILE A 1082 -2.67 -12.82 4.64
CA ILE A 1082 -2.74 -12.93 6.10
C ILE A 1082 -1.30 -13.11 6.60
N ALA A 1083 -0.89 -12.28 7.56
CA ALA A 1083 0.37 -12.42 8.30
C ALA A 1083 0.10 -13.15 9.62
N SER A 1084 0.83 -14.24 9.90
CA SER A 1084 0.90 -14.80 11.25
C SER A 1084 1.86 -13.93 12.06
N ILE A 1085 1.47 -13.57 13.28
CA ILE A 1085 2.28 -12.79 14.23
C ILE A 1085 2.20 -13.51 15.59
N LYS A 1086 3.28 -14.21 15.95
CA LYS A 1086 3.37 -14.97 17.20
C LYS A 1086 4.56 -14.51 18.04
N PRO A 1087 4.46 -13.40 18.78
CA PRO A 1087 5.59 -12.87 19.54
C PRO A 1087 5.99 -13.82 20.67
N GLN A 1088 7.28 -14.10 20.78
CA GLN A 1088 7.90 -15.05 21.70
C GLN A 1088 9.12 -14.39 22.36
N LEU A 1089 8.89 -13.23 22.98
CA LEU A 1089 9.92 -12.23 23.34
C LEU A 1089 10.69 -12.55 24.65
N GLY A 1090 10.42 -13.68 25.30
CA GLY A 1090 11.08 -14.12 26.52
C GLY A 1090 11.10 -13.06 27.62
N ASP A 1091 12.28 -12.69 28.12
CA ASP A 1091 12.48 -11.72 29.19
C ASP A 1091 12.76 -10.27 28.74
N LEU A 1092 12.64 -9.98 27.44
CA LEU A 1092 12.87 -8.63 26.92
C LEU A 1092 11.91 -7.61 27.56
N LYS A 1093 12.41 -6.40 27.81
CA LYS A 1093 11.62 -5.27 28.34
C LYS A 1093 10.97 -4.46 27.23
N SER A 1094 11.66 -4.34 26.10
CA SER A 1094 11.15 -3.66 24.91
C SER A 1094 11.77 -4.25 23.64
N SER A 1095 11.04 -4.15 22.54
CA SER A 1095 11.54 -4.46 21.19
C SER A 1095 10.78 -3.65 20.14
N SER A 1096 11.46 -3.32 19.03
CA SER A 1096 10.88 -2.69 17.85
C SER A 1096 11.44 -3.39 16.61
N ILE A 1097 10.57 -3.72 15.66
CA ILE A 1097 10.94 -4.39 14.42
C ILE A 1097 10.18 -3.82 13.22
N THR A 1098 10.85 -3.78 12.07
CA THR A 1098 10.24 -3.57 10.75
C THR A 1098 10.58 -4.78 9.90
N VAL A 1099 9.55 -5.48 9.43
CA VAL A 1099 9.68 -6.66 8.55
C VAL A 1099 9.15 -6.29 7.15
N PRO A 1100 9.97 -6.37 6.10
CA PRO A 1100 9.54 -6.04 4.75
C PRO A 1100 8.63 -7.12 4.16
N SER A 1101 7.68 -6.71 3.31
CA SER A 1101 6.88 -7.62 2.47
C SER A 1101 6.56 -6.95 1.13
N LEU A 1102 6.08 -7.73 0.14
CA LEU A 1102 5.64 -7.18 -1.15
C LEU A 1102 4.45 -6.22 -1.02
N LYS A 1103 3.64 -6.35 0.03
CA LYS A 1103 2.47 -5.49 0.30
C LYS A 1103 2.83 -4.20 1.04
N GLY A 1104 4.04 -4.11 1.59
CA GLY A 1104 4.48 -3.02 2.47
C GLY A 1104 5.12 -3.54 3.76
N PRO A 1105 5.78 -2.69 4.54
CA PRO A 1105 6.41 -3.11 5.79
C PRO A 1105 5.36 -3.41 6.87
N ILE A 1106 5.60 -4.47 7.64
CA ILE A 1106 4.93 -4.72 8.92
C ILE A 1106 5.80 -4.10 10.00
N LYS A 1107 5.26 -3.14 10.77
CA LYS A 1107 5.99 -2.54 11.89
C LYS A 1107 5.39 -3.03 13.20
N ALA A 1108 6.24 -3.41 14.13
CA ALA A 1108 5.78 -3.91 15.42
C ALA A 1108 6.65 -3.36 16.56
N THR A 1109 6.02 -2.97 17.66
CA THR A 1109 6.70 -2.58 18.90
C THR A 1109 6.10 -3.30 20.09
N TYR A 1110 6.94 -3.59 21.08
CA TYR A 1110 6.61 -4.26 22.32
C TYR A 1110 7.19 -3.50 23.50
N GLN A 1111 6.39 -3.37 24.56
CA GLN A 1111 6.81 -2.81 25.85
C GLN A 1111 6.21 -3.63 27.00
N ARG A 1112 7.08 -4.14 27.87
CA ARG A 1112 6.70 -4.67 29.19
C ARG A 1112 6.65 -3.51 30.18
N GLN A 1113 5.45 -2.95 30.37
CA GLN A 1113 5.26 -1.77 31.22
C GLN A 1113 5.51 -2.10 32.71
N ASN A 1114 5.10 -3.29 33.15
CA ASN A 1114 5.37 -3.84 34.47
C ASN A 1114 5.14 -5.36 34.46
N ALA A 1115 5.24 -6.02 35.61
CA ALA A 1115 5.05 -7.48 35.72
C ALA A 1115 3.66 -7.98 35.30
N ARG A 1116 2.65 -7.09 35.30
CA ARG A 1116 1.26 -7.42 34.96
C ARG A 1116 0.82 -6.86 33.61
N ASN A 1117 1.49 -5.87 33.05
CA ASN A 1117 1.03 -5.18 31.85
C ASN A 1117 2.04 -5.25 30.71
N GLN A 1118 1.57 -5.69 29.54
CA GLN A 1118 2.33 -5.74 28.30
C GLN A 1118 1.55 -5.01 27.21
N LYS A 1119 2.25 -4.22 26.38
CA LYS A 1119 1.67 -3.51 25.24
C LYS A 1119 2.39 -3.89 23.96
N TYR A 1120 1.62 -4.22 22.94
CA TYR A 1120 2.08 -4.40 21.57
C TYR A 1120 1.39 -3.36 20.68
N THR A 1121 2.14 -2.81 19.74
CA THR A 1121 1.60 -1.96 18.67
C THR A 1121 2.05 -2.53 17.34
N ILE A 1122 1.09 -2.99 16.53
CA ILE A 1122 1.34 -3.61 15.23
C ILE A 1122 0.69 -2.76 14.14
N GLU A 1123 1.49 -2.27 13.21
CA GLU A 1123 1.05 -1.55 12.02
C GLU A 1123 1.15 -2.48 10.80
N LEU A 1124 0.00 -2.85 10.24
CA LEU A 1124 -0.10 -3.66 9.04
C LEU A 1124 -0.31 -2.77 7.81
N PRO A 1125 0.36 -3.03 6.68
CA PRO A 1125 0.11 -2.29 5.45
C PRO A 1125 -1.30 -2.57 4.93
N ALA A 1126 -1.82 -1.70 4.07
CA ALA A 1126 -3.07 -1.96 3.38
C ALA A 1126 -3.04 -3.30 2.64
N ASN A 1127 -4.21 -3.91 2.49
CA ASN A 1127 -4.43 -5.16 1.78
C ASN A 1127 -3.78 -6.39 2.45
N MET A 1128 -3.48 -6.28 3.76
CA MET A 1128 -2.98 -7.33 4.64
C MET A 1128 -3.81 -7.37 5.93
N VAL A 1129 -4.16 -8.56 6.39
CA VAL A 1129 -4.70 -8.79 7.75
C VAL A 1129 -3.70 -9.59 8.58
N GLY A 1130 -3.80 -9.51 9.90
CA GLY A 1130 -2.92 -10.24 10.81
C GLY A 1130 -3.68 -11.26 11.66
N GLU A 1131 -3.05 -12.40 11.94
CA GLU A 1131 -3.45 -13.34 12.98
C GLU A 1131 -2.41 -13.26 14.10
N PHE A 1132 -2.78 -12.60 15.18
CA PHE A 1132 -1.93 -12.41 16.34
C PHE A 1132 -2.18 -13.49 17.37
N GLN A 1133 -1.14 -14.23 17.74
CA GLN A 1133 -1.21 -15.35 18.68
C GLN A 1133 -0.24 -15.14 19.84
N LEU A 1134 -0.72 -15.38 21.06
CA LEU A 1134 0.11 -15.43 22.25
C LEU A 1134 -0.34 -16.56 23.18
N THR A 1135 0.64 -17.16 23.84
CA THR A 1135 0.40 -18.06 24.97
C THR A 1135 0.07 -17.20 26.19
N THR A 1136 -1.18 -17.23 26.65
CA THR A 1136 -1.62 -16.50 27.85
C THR A 1136 -2.45 -17.41 28.75
N ALA A 1137 -2.47 -17.14 30.05
CA ALA A 1137 -3.29 -17.91 30.98
C ALA A 1137 -4.79 -17.61 30.75
N PRO A 1138 -5.70 -18.56 31.05
CA PRO A 1138 -7.15 -18.35 30.88
C PRO A 1138 -7.70 -17.09 31.57
N GLU A 1139 -7.07 -16.68 32.67
CA GLU A 1139 -7.41 -15.53 33.49
C GLU A 1139 -6.88 -14.18 32.98
N ASP A 1140 -5.97 -14.17 32.00
CA ASP A 1140 -5.38 -12.95 31.46
C ASP A 1140 -6.39 -12.15 30.62
N GLU A 1141 -6.45 -10.84 30.88
CA GLU A 1141 -7.31 -9.92 30.14
C GLU A 1141 -6.57 -9.35 28.92
N ILE A 1142 -7.19 -9.44 27.73
CA ILE A 1142 -6.63 -8.93 26.48
C ILE A 1142 -7.59 -7.91 25.86
N THR A 1143 -7.06 -6.74 25.53
CA THR A 1143 -7.78 -5.72 24.76
C THR A 1143 -7.12 -5.48 23.41
N LEU A 1144 -7.94 -5.22 22.39
CA LEU A 1144 -7.54 -4.80 21.06
C LEU A 1144 -8.19 -3.44 20.79
N ASN A 1145 -7.36 -2.42 20.55
CA ASN A 1145 -7.80 -1.03 20.32
C ASN A 1145 -8.76 -0.52 21.42
N GLY A 1146 -8.46 -0.87 22.68
CA GLY A 1146 -9.26 -0.50 23.86
C GLY A 1146 -10.53 -1.33 24.10
N GLN A 1147 -10.83 -2.32 23.23
CA GLN A 1147 -11.99 -3.20 23.39
C GLN A 1147 -11.57 -4.59 23.90
N LYS A 1148 -12.30 -5.13 24.89
CA LYS A 1148 -12.07 -6.48 25.40
C LYS A 1148 -12.31 -7.52 24.29
N THR A 1149 -11.42 -8.49 24.18
CA THR A 1149 -11.48 -9.53 23.15
C THR A 1149 -12.14 -10.82 23.68
N ASN A 1150 -12.73 -11.61 22.77
CA ASN A 1150 -13.31 -12.91 23.13
C ASN A 1150 -12.19 -13.97 23.20
N ARG A 1151 -12.06 -14.60 24.37
CA ARG A 1151 -11.08 -15.65 24.68
C ARG A 1151 -11.40 -17.02 24.06
N ALA A 1152 -12.54 -17.18 23.40
CA ALA A 1152 -12.93 -18.45 22.78
C ALA A 1152 -12.07 -18.84 21.55
N PHE A 1153 -11.27 -17.92 21.02
CA PHE A 1153 -10.38 -18.15 19.89
C PHE A 1153 -8.92 -17.96 20.33
N ASP A 1154 -8.02 -18.83 19.84
CA ASP A 1154 -6.59 -18.79 20.17
C ASP A 1154 -5.82 -17.65 19.48
N THR A 1155 -6.49 -16.89 18.60
CA THR A 1155 -5.88 -15.83 17.78
C THR A 1155 -6.75 -14.57 17.76
N LEU A 1156 -6.10 -13.40 17.76
CA LEU A 1156 -6.73 -12.10 17.53
C LEU A 1156 -6.56 -11.69 16.06
N ARG A 1157 -7.66 -11.32 15.40
CA ARG A 1157 -7.60 -10.77 14.05
C ARG A 1157 -7.24 -9.29 14.10
N LEU A 1158 -6.15 -8.94 13.43
CA LEU A 1158 -5.68 -7.57 13.24
C LEU A 1158 -6.11 -7.07 11.85
N GLU A 1159 -6.56 -5.83 11.79
CA GLU A 1159 -7.01 -5.18 10.56
C GLU A 1159 -5.87 -4.34 9.95
N PRO A 1160 -5.93 -3.98 8.64
CA PRO A 1160 -4.96 -3.07 8.05
C PRO A 1160 -4.89 -1.74 8.82
N GLY A 1161 -3.69 -1.22 9.02
CA GLY A 1161 -3.39 -0.03 9.82
C GLY A 1161 -2.86 -0.36 11.22
N LEU A 1162 -3.02 0.60 12.14
CA LEU A 1162 -2.51 0.51 13.50
C LEU A 1162 -3.42 -0.35 14.38
N ASN A 1163 -2.84 -1.33 15.08
CA ASN A 1163 -3.49 -2.18 16.05
C ASN A 1163 -2.74 -2.11 17.38
N GLU A 1164 -3.41 -1.71 18.44
CA GLU A 1164 -2.86 -1.70 19.80
C GLU A 1164 -3.43 -2.86 20.61
N ILE A 1165 -2.55 -3.69 21.17
CA ILE A 1165 -2.91 -4.86 21.95
C ILE A 1165 -2.33 -4.68 23.36
N GLU A 1166 -3.19 -4.71 24.37
CA GLU A 1166 -2.77 -4.64 25.77
C GLU A 1166 -3.18 -5.91 26.51
N ILE A 1167 -2.23 -6.47 27.25
CA ILE A 1167 -2.40 -7.70 28.02
C ILE A 1167 -2.18 -7.37 29.47
N ARG A 1168 -3.16 -7.73 30.28
CA ARG A 1168 -3.12 -7.64 31.72
C ARG A 1168 -3.09 -9.04 32.31
N VAL A 1169 -1.91 -9.43 32.78
CA VAL A 1169 -1.66 -10.70 33.46
C VAL A 1169 -2.33 -10.67 34.83
N ASN A 1170 -3.31 -11.54 35.02
CA ASN A 1170 -4.04 -11.64 36.27
C ASN A 1170 -3.46 -12.78 37.11
N SER A 1171 -2.40 -12.50 37.87
CA SER A 1171 -1.98 -13.42 38.93
C SER A 1171 -2.90 -13.27 40.14
N PHE A 1172 -3.79 -14.23 40.32
CA PHE A 1172 -4.39 -14.52 41.63
C PHE A 1172 -3.49 -15.45 42.42
#